data_AF-A0A6M3ZZI8-F1
#
_entry.id   AF-A0A6M3ZZI8-F1
#
_cell.length_a   1.000
_cell.length_b   1.000
_cell.length_c   1.000
_cell.angle_alpha   90.00
_cell.angle_beta   90.00
_cell.angle_gamma   90.00
#
_symmetry.space_group_name_H-M   'P 1'
#
loop_
_entity.id
_entity.type
_entity.pdbx_description
1 polymer ?
#
loop_
_entity_poly.entity_id
_entity_poly.type
_entity_poly.pdbx_seq_one_letter_code
_entity_poly.pdbx_strand_id
1 'polypeptide(L)'
;MDIANSLLSRLIRFSAATRLYRLHVNGQAEDRFLVEAYAAIDALHAVGATELIVLSLDAEPVPKPLLGCRATLEMRLADGGLHRCSGLVHEVAKLGGDGGFCRYRLRMAPWPWLLGQSSTSRVWQDKRLLDVIEDVLREFPQHADWHWSADALACLDRLPLRSYTVQYRQTHLDFISRLLAGEGLSWRIEEHAASPQGHRLLIFGDSTARSALPEDSTSAAHGGIRFHGAREQEQQDGIQALAACRSLQATSYTLLSYDDQNKQAIAAAIPTHHAFGGRTAPRLESYDSVGLGAHEDSEAADRHARLMMEAAEARNKLWRARSTVRSLRAGTRLTLMQGPLAGEEREYAVLALLSVGVNNLPADTETALAELFGPLPVLLEEAIAACLNASSATTLPTLTPDQGLIEQARSMGYANVFEAIRADIPWRPVLADGSGLQRRPHALARGSQSAIVVGYWGETQANGPDEICCDRLGRVRIRFHWQGRHDDAAATCWVRVGQRCAGPGMGLQFLPRIGQEVLVQFIENDLERPIILGALYNGRGEGGVIPTPGGDVKDCSSMDVFAMASDTGISGQGNLAGTQAPTWHGASADRDGHRNPAAQWGIRSKEFGGWGYNQLLFDDSDGQGRLQFKTTQAGSELNLGHLIHSADNYRGSFRGTGLELRTDAYGVIRAGAGILFSSYRAQHRAHHRDPAADNTGLRAMARQAAHISKSFDEAARTHRTVGMNQGLDAMKQAVAGQAEMAGQTLPGSTTPVIQIAAKEGLGVVAGQHLQLANGSSVSLMAGQDAQHISGHQFRLRTQQAIGLLAGAAAAGDQGIGLQVIAAQGDVAGQAQADALTVQARDQLTVVSAHAGVDWAAAKKISLSTAGGANITIEGGNITVQCPGELTVHAGQIWLDGPARITTELPLMPQTMPEQQNRSPFST
;
A
#
# COMPACT_ATOMS: atom_id res chain seq x y z
N MET A 1 -38.19 -53.73 45.24
CA MET A 1 -37.40 -54.89 44.76
C MET A 1 -38.20 -55.81 43.83
N ASP A 2 -39.54 -55.91 43.91
CA ASP A 2 -40.32 -56.81 43.04
C ASP A 2 -40.52 -56.34 41.58
N ILE A 3 -40.61 -55.03 41.32
CA ILE A 3 -40.85 -54.49 39.97
C ILE A 3 -39.64 -54.70 39.04
N ALA A 4 -38.43 -54.42 39.52
CA ALA A 4 -37.18 -54.57 38.76
C ALA A 4 -36.89 -56.03 38.38
N ASN A 5 -37.07 -56.99 39.31
CA ASN A 5 -36.88 -58.42 39.04
C ASN A 5 -37.95 -58.99 38.08
N SER A 6 -39.19 -58.49 38.16
CA SER A 6 -40.27 -58.82 37.22
C SER A 6 -39.97 -58.29 35.80
N LEU A 7 -39.45 -57.06 35.69
CA LEU A 7 -39.00 -56.45 34.43
C LEU A 7 -37.82 -57.22 33.82
N LEU A 8 -36.80 -57.59 34.61
CA LEU A 8 -35.66 -58.37 34.15
C LEU A 8 -36.10 -59.72 33.56
N SER A 9 -37.03 -60.43 34.22
CA SER A 9 -37.57 -61.71 33.72
C SER A 9 -38.38 -61.57 32.41
N ARG A 10 -39.02 -60.41 32.19
CA ARG A 10 -39.79 -60.09 30.98
C ARG A 10 -38.87 -59.59 29.84
N LEU A 11 -37.78 -58.92 30.18
CA LEU A 11 -36.76 -58.42 29.25
C LEU A 11 -35.77 -59.50 28.80
N ILE A 12 -35.58 -60.60 29.56
CA ILE A 12 -34.78 -61.76 29.09
C ILE A 12 -35.44 -62.46 27.87
N ARG A 13 -36.75 -62.25 27.64
CA ARG A 13 -37.46 -62.69 26.41
C ARG A 13 -37.43 -61.65 25.28
N PHE A 14 -36.65 -60.59 25.42
CA PHE A 14 -36.68 -59.40 24.57
C PHE A 14 -35.56 -59.46 23.53
N SER A 15 -35.77 -60.27 22.50
CA SER A 15 -34.87 -60.28 21.33
C SER A 15 -35.23 -59.13 20.39
N ALA A 16 -34.22 -58.50 19.77
CA ALA A 16 -34.48 -57.53 18.71
C ALA A 16 -35.11 -58.17 17.45
N ALA A 17 -35.05 -59.50 17.31
CA ALA A 17 -35.45 -60.25 16.11
C ALA A 17 -36.92 -60.04 15.67
N THR A 18 -37.82 -59.64 16.56
CA THR A 18 -39.24 -59.41 16.25
C THR A 18 -39.69 -57.94 16.36
N ARG A 19 -38.74 -57.02 16.51
CA ARG A 19 -39.00 -55.59 16.75
C ARG A 19 -39.19 -54.76 15.48
N LEU A 20 -39.75 -53.55 15.63
CA LEU A 20 -39.87 -52.57 14.55
C LEU A 20 -38.54 -51.85 14.29
N TYR A 21 -37.79 -51.59 15.36
CA TYR A 21 -36.52 -50.88 15.32
C TYR A 21 -35.40 -51.68 15.98
N ARG A 22 -34.23 -51.67 15.34
CA ARG A 22 -32.99 -52.27 15.88
C ARG A 22 -31.84 -51.29 15.73
N LEU A 23 -30.93 -51.30 16.70
CA LEU A 23 -29.73 -50.47 16.67
C LEU A 23 -28.49 -51.37 16.65
N HIS A 24 -27.66 -51.19 15.64
CA HIS A 24 -26.34 -51.80 15.58
C HIS A 24 -25.30 -50.74 15.90
N VAL A 25 -24.49 -50.95 16.93
CA VAL A 25 -23.37 -50.05 17.28
C VAL A 25 -22.07 -50.79 17.04
N ASN A 26 -21.19 -50.22 16.22
CA ASN A 26 -19.93 -50.87 15.87
C ASN A 26 -19.07 -51.14 17.12
N GLY A 27 -18.52 -52.35 17.23
CA GLY A 27 -17.73 -52.78 18.38
C GLY A 27 -18.56 -53.17 19.63
N GLN A 28 -19.89 -53.23 19.52
CA GLN A 28 -20.78 -53.68 20.59
C GLN A 28 -21.47 -55.00 20.21
N ALA A 29 -21.83 -55.80 21.21
CA ALA A 29 -22.63 -57.00 20.98
C ALA A 29 -24.01 -56.65 20.42
N GLU A 30 -24.53 -57.50 19.53
CA GLU A 30 -25.92 -57.42 19.09
C GLU A 30 -26.86 -57.48 20.31
N ASP A 31 -27.95 -56.72 20.27
CA ASP A 31 -28.96 -56.59 21.34
C ASP A 31 -28.49 -55.93 22.65
N ARG A 32 -27.25 -55.40 22.72
CA ARG A 32 -26.80 -54.63 23.89
C ARG A 32 -27.66 -53.38 24.17
N PHE A 33 -28.06 -52.68 23.11
CA PHE A 33 -28.92 -51.51 23.18
C PHE A 33 -30.23 -51.79 22.43
N LEU A 34 -31.32 -51.84 23.18
CA LEU A 34 -32.65 -52.09 22.65
C LEU A 34 -33.37 -50.76 22.43
N VAL A 35 -33.79 -50.47 21.20
CA VAL A 35 -34.49 -49.22 20.88
C VAL A 35 -35.88 -49.22 21.50
N GLU A 36 -36.18 -48.24 22.35
CA GLU A 36 -37.53 -47.96 22.85
C GLU A 36 -38.27 -47.04 21.88
N ALA A 37 -37.64 -45.92 21.52
CA ALA A 37 -38.17 -44.95 20.56
C ALA A 37 -37.05 -44.10 19.96
N TYR A 38 -37.36 -43.33 18.92
CA TYR A 38 -36.45 -42.32 18.39
C TYR A 38 -37.20 -41.13 17.80
N ALA A 39 -36.49 -40.01 17.72
CA ALA A 39 -36.83 -38.87 16.88
C ALA A 39 -35.67 -38.61 15.91
N ALA A 40 -35.96 -38.31 14.65
CA ALA A 40 -34.94 -38.03 13.65
C ALA A 40 -35.37 -36.87 12.74
N ILE A 41 -34.46 -35.94 12.48
CA ILE A 41 -34.63 -34.92 11.45
C ILE A 41 -33.62 -35.17 10.33
N ASP A 42 -34.10 -35.08 9.10
CA ASP A 42 -33.29 -35.14 7.89
C ASP A 42 -33.73 -34.03 6.94
N ALA A 43 -32.80 -33.39 6.25
CA ALA A 43 -33.06 -32.24 5.39
C ALA A 43 -31.98 -32.03 4.32
N LEU A 44 -32.39 -31.46 3.19
CA LEU A 44 -31.46 -31.03 2.14
C LEU A 44 -30.59 -29.88 2.63
N HIS A 45 -29.30 -29.92 2.27
CA HIS A 45 -28.33 -28.89 2.60
C HIS A 45 -28.21 -28.63 4.12
N ALA A 46 -28.51 -29.62 4.94
CA ALA A 46 -28.47 -29.53 6.39
C ALA A 46 -28.04 -30.86 7.01
N VAL A 47 -27.36 -30.78 8.16
CA VAL A 47 -26.97 -31.98 8.89
C VAL A 47 -28.16 -32.45 9.71
N GLY A 48 -28.65 -33.65 9.40
CA GLY A 48 -29.69 -34.32 10.17
C GLY A 48 -29.20 -34.74 11.56
N ALA A 49 -30.14 -34.95 12.48
CA ALA A 49 -29.86 -35.39 13.84
C ALA A 49 -30.86 -36.48 14.23
N THR A 50 -30.37 -37.56 14.85
CA THR A 50 -31.21 -38.65 15.36
C THR A 50 -30.97 -38.85 16.85
N GLU A 51 -32.06 -38.77 17.61
CA GLU A 51 -32.14 -38.99 19.04
C GLU A 51 -32.78 -40.35 19.31
N LEU A 52 -31.99 -41.29 19.84
CA LEU A 52 -32.44 -42.64 20.17
C LEU A 52 -32.63 -42.77 21.68
N ILE A 53 -33.80 -43.23 22.10
CA ILE A 53 -34.05 -43.67 23.48
C ILE A 53 -33.89 -45.18 23.49
N VAL A 54 -32.89 -45.66 24.22
CA VAL A 54 -32.51 -47.09 24.25
C VAL A 54 -32.45 -47.62 25.67
N LEU A 55 -32.65 -48.93 25.79
CA LEU A 55 -32.61 -49.68 27.03
C LEU A 55 -31.40 -50.62 27.02
N SER A 56 -30.73 -50.73 28.15
CA SER A 56 -29.56 -51.59 28.35
C SER A 56 -29.74 -52.43 29.62
N LEU A 57 -29.42 -53.73 29.51
CA LEU A 57 -29.38 -54.68 30.63
C LEU A 57 -28.05 -54.61 31.41
N ASP A 58 -27.07 -53.85 30.91
CA ASP A 58 -25.86 -53.55 31.65
C ASP A 58 -26.12 -52.39 32.63
N ALA A 59 -25.77 -52.59 33.91
CA ALA A 59 -25.91 -51.56 34.95
C ALA A 59 -24.93 -50.37 34.75
N GLU A 60 -23.80 -50.60 34.08
CA GLU A 60 -22.76 -49.62 33.76
C GLU A 60 -22.13 -49.82 32.37
N PRO A 61 -22.84 -49.57 31.26
CA PRO A 61 -22.15 -49.31 30.01
C PRO A 61 -21.34 -48.02 30.18
N VAL A 62 -20.02 -48.12 30.02
CA VAL A 62 -19.13 -46.95 30.02
C VAL A 62 -19.56 -46.09 28.81
N PRO A 63 -19.98 -44.83 28.98
CA PRO A 63 -20.42 -44.00 27.85
C PRO A 63 -19.28 -43.68 26.87
N LYS A 64 -18.03 -43.69 27.35
CA LYS A 64 -16.84 -43.25 26.60
C LYS A 64 -16.59 -44.03 25.30
N PRO A 65 -16.64 -45.38 25.26
CA PRO A 65 -16.39 -46.14 24.03
C PRO A 65 -17.50 -46.06 23.00
N LEU A 66 -18.65 -45.47 23.32
CA LEU A 66 -19.74 -45.26 22.36
C LEU A 66 -19.55 -43.98 21.54
N LEU A 67 -18.88 -42.97 22.11
CA LEU A 67 -18.64 -41.70 21.42
C LEU A 67 -17.69 -41.90 20.24
N GLY A 68 -18.11 -41.46 19.06
CA GLY A 68 -17.41 -41.63 17.79
C GLY A 68 -17.65 -42.97 17.11
N CYS A 69 -18.40 -43.90 17.71
CA CYS A 69 -18.75 -45.15 17.05
C CYS A 69 -19.82 -44.93 15.98
N ARG A 70 -19.67 -45.65 14.87
CA ARG A 70 -20.74 -45.81 13.89
C ARG A 70 -21.90 -46.58 14.53
N ALA A 71 -23.10 -46.05 14.40
CA ALA A 71 -24.35 -46.72 14.71
C ALA A 71 -25.26 -46.72 13.48
N THR A 72 -26.02 -47.80 13.30
CA THR A 72 -27.03 -47.93 12.25
C THR A 72 -28.36 -48.33 12.86
N LEU A 73 -29.36 -47.46 12.73
CA LEU A 73 -30.75 -47.73 13.06
C LEU A 73 -31.41 -48.45 11.86
N GLU A 74 -31.91 -49.65 12.09
CA GLU A 74 -32.70 -50.41 11.12
C GLU A 74 -34.19 -50.31 11.48
N MET A 75 -35.00 -49.98 10.48
CA MET A 75 -36.45 -49.82 10.57
C MET A 75 -37.12 -50.85 9.67
N ARG A 76 -38.05 -51.62 10.21
CA ARG A 76 -38.80 -52.59 9.41
C ARG A 76 -39.97 -51.94 8.67
N LEU A 77 -39.96 -52.06 7.35
CA LEU A 77 -41.01 -51.59 6.44
C LEU A 77 -42.22 -52.53 6.47
N ALA A 78 -43.36 -52.06 5.97
CA ALA A 78 -44.62 -52.84 5.93
C ALA A 78 -44.51 -54.12 5.07
N ASP A 79 -43.68 -54.10 4.03
CA ASP A 79 -43.39 -55.23 3.13
C ASP A 79 -42.36 -56.23 3.71
N GLY A 80 -41.85 -55.97 4.93
CA GLY A 80 -40.82 -56.77 5.57
C GLY A 80 -39.38 -56.36 5.21
N GLY A 81 -39.21 -55.39 4.31
CA GLY A 81 -37.92 -54.78 3.99
C GLY A 81 -37.31 -53.99 5.15
N LEU A 82 -36.06 -53.56 5.01
CA LEU A 82 -35.35 -52.77 6.00
C LEU A 82 -34.95 -51.41 5.42
N HIS A 83 -35.30 -50.35 6.12
CA HIS A 83 -34.76 -49.02 5.91
C HIS A 83 -33.66 -48.76 6.95
N ARG A 84 -32.55 -48.14 6.53
CA ARG A 84 -31.37 -47.93 7.39
C ARG A 84 -31.08 -46.44 7.53
N CYS A 85 -30.67 -46.03 8.72
CA CYS A 85 -30.14 -44.71 9.00
C CYS A 85 -28.82 -44.88 9.76
N SER A 86 -27.70 -44.54 9.11
CA SER A 86 -26.37 -44.65 9.70
C SER A 86 -25.85 -43.28 10.18
N GLY A 87 -25.07 -43.28 11.26
CA GLY A 87 -24.49 -42.07 11.84
C GLY A 87 -23.40 -42.35 12.86
N LEU A 88 -22.72 -41.30 13.30
CA LEU A 88 -21.75 -41.31 14.39
C LEU A 88 -22.47 -40.94 15.68
N VAL A 89 -22.32 -41.76 16.71
CA VAL A 89 -22.80 -41.42 18.06
C VAL A 89 -21.89 -40.32 18.61
N HIS A 90 -22.43 -39.13 18.87
CA HIS A 90 -21.65 -37.98 19.34
C HIS A 90 -22.09 -37.48 20.72
N GLU A 91 -23.20 -37.99 21.25
CA GLU A 91 -23.65 -37.72 22.61
C GLU A 91 -24.30 -38.95 23.22
N VAL A 92 -24.05 -39.19 24.51
CA VAL A 92 -24.64 -40.28 25.28
C VAL A 92 -25.04 -39.74 26.65
N ALA A 93 -26.32 -39.84 26.99
CA ALA A 93 -26.83 -39.47 28.30
C ALA A 93 -27.52 -40.66 28.97
N LYS A 94 -27.20 -40.91 30.24
CA LYS A 94 -27.93 -41.87 31.08
C LYS A 94 -29.16 -41.15 31.66
N LEU A 95 -30.35 -41.59 31.26
CA LEU A 95 -31.62 -41.00 31.69
C LEU A 95 -32.12 -41.56 33.03
N GLY A 96 -31.57 -42.70 33.46
CA GLY A 96 -31.84 -43.30 34.76
C GLY A 96 -31.40 -44.77 34.79
N GLY A 97 -31.30 -45.35 35.98
CA GLY A 97 -31.07 -46.79 36.15
C GLY A 97 -31.43 -47.28 37.56
N ASP A 98 -31.68 -48.58 37.69
CA ASP A 98 -32.13 -49.24 38.94
C ASP A 98 -31.11 -50.25 39.51
N GLY A 99 -29.88 -50.26 38.98
CA GLY A 99 -28.77 -51.12 39.42
C GLY A 99 -28.60 -52.41 38.61
N GLY A 100 -29.57 -52.79 37.78
CA GLY A 100 -29.44 -53.88 36.79
C GLY A 100 -29.93 -53.48 35.39
N PHE A 101 -30.57 -52.32 35.28
CA PHE A 101 -31.21 -51.85 34.06
C PHE A 101 -31.03 -50.33 33.93
N CYS A 102 -30.81 -49.85 32.71
CA CYS A 102 -30.59 -48.42 32.45
C CYS A 102 -31.25 -47.96 31.16
N ARG A 103 -31.83 -46.77 31.19
CA ARG A 103 -32.33 -46.05 30.01
C ARG A 103 -31.28 -45.01 29.57
N TYR A 104 -30.95 -45.01 28.29
CA TYR A 104 -30.00 -44.08 27.68
C TYR A 104 -30.65 -43.28 26.56
N ARG A 105 -30.10 -42.10 26.35
CA ARG A 105 -30.26 -41.30 25.13
C ARG A 105 -28.96 -41.34 24.35
N LEU A 106 -29.02 -41.78 23.10
CA LEU A 106 -27.90 -41.76 22.17
C LEU A 106 -28.23 -40.78 21.05
N ARG A 107 -27.39 -39.76 20.87
CA ARG A 107 -27.52 -38.83 19.75
C ARG A 107 -26.53 -39.21 18.67
N MET A 108 -27.03 -39.39 17.45
CA MET A 108 -26.22 -39.68 16.28
C MET A 108 -26.48 -38.68 15.15
N ALA A 109 -25.42 -38.41 14.39
CA ALA A 109 -25.46 -37.52 13.23
C ALA A 109 -24.56 -38.09 12.12
N PRO A 110 -24.84 -37.79 10.84
CA PRO A 110 -23.98 -38.24 9.75
C PRO A 110 -22.61 -37.55 9.86
N TRP A 111 -21.56 -38.18 9.30
CA TRP A 111 -20.19 -37.67 9.33
C TRP A 111 -19.99 -36.17 9.01
N PRO A 112 -20.77 -35.50 8.12
CA PRO A 112 -20.63 -34.07 7.90
C PRO A 112 -20.88 -33.21 9.15
N TRP A 113 -21.50 -33.75 10.20
CA TRP A 113 -21.56 -33.13 11.53
C TRP A 113 -20.17 -32.76 12.09
N LEU A 114 -19.15 -33.57 11.79
CA LEU A 114 -17.76 -33.31 12.19
C LEU A 114 -17.24 -31.99 11.62
N LEU A 115 -17.68 -31.61 10.41
CA LEU A 115 -17.32 -30.35 9.76
C LEU A 115 -17.82 -29.12 10.54
N GLY A 116 -18.87 -29.29 11.35
CA GLY A 116 -19.45 -28.24 12.21
C GLY A 116 -18.75 -28.09 13.57
N GLN A 117 -17.82 -28.98 13.93
CA GLN A 117 -17.22 -29.01 15.28
C GLN A 117 -15.97 -28.13 15.42
N SER A 118 -15.29 -27.81 14.32
CA SER A 118 -14.09 -26.96 14.32
C SER A 118 -14.28 -25.72 13.47
N SER A 119 -13.91 -24.56 14.03
CA SER A 119 -13.82 -23.29 13.31
C SER A 119 -12.36 -22.95 13.03
N THR A 120 -12.06 -22.47 11.82
CA THR A 120 -10.69 -22.16 11.41
C THR A 120 -10.63 -20.94 10.48
N SER A 121 -9.42 -20.49 10.19
CA SER A 121 -9.15 -19.48 9.16
C SER A 121 -8.06 -19.97 8.23
N ARG A 122 -8.33 -19.93 6.93
CA ARG A 122 -7.49 -20.51 5.88
C ARG A 122 -7.74 -19.82 4.55
N VAL A 123 -6.72 -19.80 3.71
CA VAL A 123 -6.78 -19.20 2.38
C VAL A 123 -6.40 -20.20 1.29
N TRP A 124 -7.12 -20.13 0.17
CA TRP A 124 -6.77 -20.79 -1.08
C TRP A 124 -6.55 -19.74 -2.17
N GLN A 125 -5.54 -19.94 -2.99
CA GLN A 125 -5.18 -19.06 -4.09
C GLN A 125 -5.19 -19.84 -5.40
N ASP A 126 -5.74 -19.22 -6.45
CA ASP A 126 -5.74 -19.74 -7.83
C ASP A 126 -6.21 -21.20 -7.93
N LYS A 127 -7.26 -21.55 -7.18
CA LYS A 127 -7.83 -22.91 -7.13
C LYS A 127 -9.24 -22.96 -7.71
N ARG A 128 -9.64 -24.12 -8.25
CA ARG A 128 -11.04 -24.38 -8.61
C ARG A 128 -11.85 -24.59 -7.35
N LEU A 129 -13.13 -24.26 -7.39
CA LEU A 129 -14.04 -24.44 -6.27
C LEU A 129 -14.12 -25.92 -5.83
N LEU A 130 -14.11 -26.84 -6.80
CA LEU A 130 -14.04 -28.27 -6.56
C LEU A 130 -12.84 -28.65 -5.68
N ASP A 131 -11.63 -28.19 -6.04
CA ASP A 131 -10.39 -28.51 -5.33
C ASP A 131 -10.42 -27.95 -3.90
N VAL A 132 -10.98 -26.75 -3.70
CA VAL A 132 -11.13 -26.12 -2.38
C VAL A 132 -12.04 -26.95 -1.47
N ILE A 133 -13.19 -27.41 -1.98
CA ILE A 133 -14.13 -28.21 -1.20
C ILE A 133 -13.52 -29.57 -0.86
N GLU A 134 -12.89 -30.23 -1.83
CA GLU A 134 -12.26 -31.53 -1.60
C GLU A 134 -11.08 -31.46 -0.63
N ASP A 135 -10.28 -30.39 -0.66
CA ASP A 135 -9.22 -30.17 0.32
C ASP A 135 -9.76 -30.18 1.76
N VAL A 136 -10.92 -29.56 1.99
CA VAL A 136 -11.56 -29.53 3.30
C VAL A 136 -12.14 -30.90 3.68
N LEU A 137 -12.80 -31.59 2.75
CA LEU A 137 -13.38 -32.92 3.04
C LEU A 137 -12.31 -33.98 3.32
N ARG A 138 -11.15 -33.89 2.65
CA ARG A 138 -10.00 -34.78 2.84
C ARG A 138 -9.33 -34.67 4.21
N GLU A 139 -9.62 -33.62 4.99
CA GLU A 139 -9.12 -33.51 6.38
C GLU A 139 -9.72 -34.57 7.31
N PHE A 140 -10.78 -35.27 6.88
CA PHE A 140 -11.48 -36.30 7.66
C PHE A 140 -11.39 -37.70 7.02
N PRO A 141 -10.19 -38.24 6.71
CA PRO A 141 -10.03 -39.42 5.86
C PRO A 141 -10.64 -40.72 6.44
N GLN A 142 -10.84 -40.80 7.75
CA GLN A 142 -11.43 -41.97 8.42
C GLN A 142 -12.97 -41.98 8.38
N HIS A 143 -13.60 -40.86 8.01
CA HIS A 143 -15.05 -40.68 8.07
C HIS A 143 -15.66 -40.21 6.75
N ALA A 144 -14.95 -39.36 6.01
CA ALA A 144 -15.46 -38.70 4.83
C ALA A 144 -15.64 -39.68 3.66
N ASP A 145 -16.85 -39.68 3.11
CA ASP A 145 -17.18 -40.24 1.81
C ASP A 145 -18.16 -39.27 1.14
N TRP A 146 -17.84 -38.82 -0.06
CA TRP A 146 -18.63 -37.88 -0.83
C TRP A 146 -18.66 -38.24 -2.30
N HIS A 147 -19.72 -37.81 -2.98
CA HIS A 147 -19.91 -38.03 -4.40
C HIS A 147 -20.47 -36.78 -5.08
N TRP A 148 -19.87 -36.44 -6.22
CA TRP A 148 -20.37 -35.40 -7.10
C TRP A 148 -21.25 -36.01 -8.17
N SER A 149 -22.47 -35.51 -8.29
CA SER A 149 -23.31 -35.80 -9.45
C SER A 149 -22.72 -35.20 -10.73
N ALA A 150 -23.11 -35.76 -11.89
CA ALA A 150 -22.60 -35.32 -13.19
C ALA A 150 -22.96 -33.85 -13.48
N ASP A 151 -24.14 -33.39 -13.06
CA ASP A 151 -24.59 -32.00 -13.20
C ASP A 151 -23.82 -31.03 -12.28
N ALA A 152 -23.47 -31.46 -11.05
CA ALA A 152 -22.62 -30.64 -10.19
C ALA A 152 -21.21 -30.46 -10.77
N LEU A 153 -20.61 -31.54 -11.31
CA LEU A 153 -19.31 -31.45 -11.99
C LEU A 153 -19.38 -30.53 -13.21
N ALA A 154 -20.40 -30.69 -14.05
CA ALA A 154 -20.60 -29.86 -15.23
C ALA A 154 -20.82 -28.37 -14.88
N CYS A 155 -21.43 -28.08 -13.73
CA CYS A 155 -21.55 -26.73 -13.20
C CYS A 155 -20.19 -26.18 -12.78
N LEU A 156 -19.44 -26.93 -11.97
CA LEU A 156 -18.12 -26.53 -11.45
C LEU A 156 -17.07 -26.35 -12.55
N ASP A 157 -17.11 -27.15 -13.61
CA ASP A 157 -16.19 -27.06 -14.75
C ASP A 157 -16.34 -25.77 -15.57
N ARG A 158 -17.51 -25.12 -15.50
CA ARG A 158 -17.77 -23.83 -16.15
C ARG A 158 -17.34 -22.63 -15.30
N LEU A 159 -16.97 -22.85 -14.04
CA LEU A 159 -16.56 -21.77 -13.15
C LEU A 159 -15.09 -21.40 -13.40
N PRO A 160 -14.76 -20.11 -13.41
CA PRO A 160 -13.38 -19.67 -13.50
C PRO A 160 -12.61 -20.07 -12.23
N LEU A 161 -11.28 -20.13 -12.36
CA LEU A 161 -10.39 -20.28 -11.21
C LEU A 161 -10.62 -19.10 -10.25
N ARG A 162 -10.82 -19.42 -8.96
CA ARG A 162 -10.94 -18.38 -7.94
C ARG A 162 -9.55 -17.91 -7.56
N SER A 163 -9.25 -16.66 -7.87
CA SER A 163 -7.95 -16.04 -7.57
C SER A 163 -7.63 -16.04 -6.07
N TYR A 164 -8.66 -15.85 -5.24
CA TYR A 164 -8.53 -15.84 -3.79
C TYR A 164 -9.83 -16.32 -3.14
N THR A 165 -9.75 -17.29 -2.22
CA THR A 165 -10.89 -17.82 -1.46
C THR A 165 -10.52 -17.92 0.00
N VAL A 166 -11.40 -17.43 0.88
CA VAL A 166 -11.10 -17.29 2.31
C VAL A 166 -12.13 -18.03 3.16
N GLN A 167 -11.67 -18.92 4.02
CA GLN A 167 -12.41 -19.36 5.21
C GLN A 167 -11.93 -18.48 6.37
N TYR A 168 -12.81 -17.75 7.04
CA TYR A 168 -12.42 -16.88 8.15
C TYR A 168 -13.38 -17.02 9.32
N ARG A 169 -12.88 -17.58 10.43
CA ARG A 169 -13.65 -17.82 11.67
C ARG A 169 -14.97 -18.58 11.42
N GLN A 170 -14.98 -19.46 10.42
CA GLN A 170 -16.14 -20.25 10.01
C GLN A 170 -15.85 -21.74 10.25
N THR A 171 -16.88 -22.51 10.59
CA THR A 171 -16.77 -23.97 10.58
C THR A 171 -16.56 -24.48 9.16
N HIS A 172 -16.02 -25.69 9.00
CA HIS A 172 -15.89 -26.28 7.67
C HIS A 172 -17.27 -26.51 7.02
N LEU A 173 -18.28 -26.84 7.84
CA LEU A 173 -19.66 -27.01 7.37
C LEU A 173 -20.23 -25.70 6.83
N ASP A 174 -20.09 -24.61 7.59
CA ASP A 174 -20.57 -23.29 7.16
C ASP A 174 -19.84 -22.84 5.90
N PHE A 175 -18.53 -23.05 5.83
CA PHE A 175 -17.70 -22.68 4.68
C PHE A 175 -18.10 -23.45 3.41
N ILE A 176 -18.26 -24.77 3.49
CA ILE A 176 -18.67 -25.58 2.32
C ILE A 176 -20.11 -25.28 1.93
N SER A 177 -21.03 -25.19 2.91
CA SER A 177 -22.44 -24.87 2.65
C SER A 177 -22.57 -23.50 1.98
N ARG A 178 -21.81 -22.52 2.47
CA ARG A 178 -21.66 -21.19 1.87
C ARG A 178 -21.27 -21.26 0.40
N LEU A 179 -20.18 -21.96 0.11
CA LEU A 179 -19.61 -22.07 -1.23
C LEU A 179 -20.53 -22.81 -2.20
N LEU A 180 -21.09 -23.94 -1.77
CA LEU A 180 -22.03 -24.73 -2.58
C LEU A 180 -23.31 -23.92 -2.87
N ALA A 181 -23.89 -23.29 -1.86
CA ALA A 181 -25.10 -22.50 -2.04
C ALA A 181 -24.90 -21.31 -2.99
N GLY A 182 -23.71 -20.72 -2.99
CA GLY A 182 -23.37 -19.61 -3.88
C GLY A 182 -23.38 -19.98 -5.37
N GLU A 183 -23.12 -21.24 -5.69
CA GLU A 183 -23.19 -21.76 -7.06
C GLU A 183 -24.48 -22.59 -7.29
N GLY A 184 -25.45 -22.51 -6.38
CA GLY A 184 -26.74 -23.22 -6.48
C GLY A 184 -26.67 -24.72 -6.22
N LEU A 185 -25.55 -25.23 -5.72
CA LEU A 185 -25.33 -26.64 -5.41
C LEU A 185 -25.88 -26.97 -4.02
N SER A 186 -26.65 -28.05 -3.93
CA SER A 186 -27.18 -28.61 -2.70
C SER A 186 -26.54 -29.97 -2.43
N TRP A 187 -26.80 -30.52 -1.25
CA TRP A 187 -26.33 -31.85 -0.89
C TRP A 187 -27.36 -32.62 -0.06
N ARG A 188 -27.24 -33.95 -0.05
CA ARG A 188 -28.02 -34.88 0.76
C ARG A 188 -27.17 -36.03 1.28
N ILE A 189 -27.66 -36.73 2.29
CA ILE A 189 -27.03 -37.94 2.81
C ILE A 189 -27.71 -39.17 2.22
N GLU A 190 -26.90 -40.13 1.76
CA GLU A 190 -27.42 -41.41 1.27
C GLU A 190 -26.70 -42.59 1.88
N GLU A 191 -27.46 -43.65 2.19
CA GLU A 191 -26.85 -44.90 2.66
C GLU A 191 -25.98 -45.48 1.56
N HIS A 192 -24.76 -45.81 1.93
CA HIS A 192 -23.80 -46.43 1.06
C HIS A 192 -22.95 -47.37 1.90
N ALA A 193 -23.25 -48.67 1.81
CA ALA A 193 -22.68 -49.67 2.70
C ALA A 193 -21.15 -49.78 2.60
N ALA A 194 -20.56 -49.40 1.46
CA ALA A 194 -19.12 -49.38 1.25
C ALA A 194 -18.42 -48.17 1.92
N SER A 195 -19.16 -47.13 2.32
CA SER A 195 -18.61 -45.99 3.05
C SER A 195 -18.14 -46.39 4.44
N PRO A 196 -17.07 -45.77 4.99
CA PRO A 196 -16.61 -46.03 6.35
C PRO A 196 -17.72 -45.91 7.41
N GLN A 197 -18.59 -44.90 7.24
CA GLN A 197 -19.68 -44.61 8.16
C GLN A 197 -21.04 -45.23 7.74
N GLY A 198 -21.09 -45.98 6.63
CA GLY A 198 -22.32 -46.57 6.09
C GLY A 198 -23.19 -45.62 5.27
N HIS A 199 -22.77 -44.36 5.12
CA HIS A 199 -23.43 -43.32 4.33
C HIS A 199 -22.41 -42.38 3.68
N ARG A 200 -22.82 -41.69 2.61
CA ARG A 200 -22.02 -40.70 1.91
C ARG A 200 -22.77 -39.39 1.67
N LEU A 201 -22.01 -38.32 1.47
CA LEU A 201 -22.51 -36.99 1.11
C LEU A 201 -22.63 -36.87 -0.42
N LEU A 202 -23.84 -36.79 -0.96
CA LEU A 202 -24.05 -36.59 -2.40
C LEU A 202 -24.32 -35.11 -2.69
N ILE A 203 -23.50 -34.51 -3.55
CA ILE A 203 -23.59 -33.09 -3.94
C ILE A 203 -24.18 -32.99 -5.36
N PHE A 204 -25.20 -32.14 -5.53
CA PHE A 204 -25.96 -32.00 -6.76
C PHE A 204 -26.34 -30.57 -7.08
N GLY A 205 -26.53 -30.27 -8.36
CA GLY A 205 -26.97 -28.98 -8.87
C GLY A 205 -28.44 -28.99 -9.29
N ASP A 206 -28.91 -30.01 -9.99
CA ASP A 206 -30.28 -30.06 -10.51
C ASP A 206 -31.17 -31.00 -9.69
N SER A 207 -32.01 -30.42 -8.84
CA SER A 207 -32.95 -31.21 -8.03
C SER A 207 -34.12 -31.78 -8.82
N THR A 208 -34.28 -31.47 -10.12
CA THR A 208 -35.34 -32.02 -10.98
C THR A 208 -34.92 -33.32 -11.65
N ALA A 209 -33.62 -33.63 -11.65
CA ALA A 209 -33.08 -34.89 -12.14
C ALA A 209 -33.32 -36.05 -11.15
N ARG A 210 -33.71 -37.23 -11.68
CA ARG A 210 -33.87 -38.46 -10.88
C ARG A 210 -32.55 -39.03 -10.34
N SER A 211 -31.42 -38.68 -10.96
CA SER A 211 -30.08 -39.01 -10.45
C SER A 211 -29.75 -38.25 -9.17
N ALA A 212 -30.18 -36.99 -9.07
CA ALA A 212 -29.98 -36.18 -7.88
C ALA A 212 -30.93 -36.58 -6.76
N LEU A 213 -32.24 -36.68 -7.06
CA LEU A 213 -33.27 -37.12 -6.12
C LEU A 213 -33.95 -38.39 -6.66
N PRO A 214 -33.58 -39.59 -6.20
CA PRO A 214 -34.20 -40.84 -6.64
C PRO A 214 -35.62 -40.99 -6.07
N GLU A 215 -36.43 -41.86 -6.69
CA GLU A 215 -37.73 -42.21 -6.12
C GLU A 215 -37.56 -43.02 -4.83
N ASP A 216 -38.38 -42.70 -3.83
CA ASP A 216 -38.48 -43.43 -2.58
C ASP A 216 -38.80 -44.92 -2.82
N SER A 217 -38.21 -45.81 -2.01
CA SER A 217 -38.34 -47.25 -2.21
C SER A 217 -39.76 -47.76 -2.08
N THR A 218 -40.56 -47.23 -1.15
CA THR A 218 -41.95 -47.63 -0.96
C THR A 218 -42.84 -47.04 -2.06
N SER A 219 -42.58 -45.80 -2.49
CA SER A 219 -43.19 -45.24 -3.71
C SER A 219 -42.93 -46.13 -4.92
N ALA A 220 -41.66 -46.45 -5.22
CA ALA A 220 -41.28 -47.26 -6.37
C ALA A 220 -41.87 -48.67 -6.31
N ALA A 221 -41.86 -49.33 -5.15
CA ALA A 221 -42.36 -50.70 -4.98
C ALA A 221 -43.87 -50.83 -5.20
N HIS A 222 -44.64 -49.75 -4.98
CA HIS A 222 -46.09 -49.75 -5.09
C HIS A 222 -46.63 -48.87 -6.23
N GLY A 223 -45.74 -48.34 -7.06
CA GLY A 223 -46.06 -47.37 -8.12
C GLY A 223 -46.44 -45.98 -7.58
N GLY A 224 -46.38 -45.74 -6.28
CA GLY A 224 -46.68 -44.48 -5.62
C GLY A 224 -47.24 -44.69 -4.22
N ILE A 225 -47.38 -43.59 -3.48
CA ILE A 225 -47.88 -43.55 -2.11
C ILE A 225 -49.36 -43.14 -2.12
N ARG A 226 -50.19 -43.87 -1.37
CA ARG A 226 -51.63 -43.60 -1.27
C ARG A 226 -51.92 -42.49 -0.26
N PHE A 227 -52.93 -41.67 -0.56
CA PHE A 227 -53.51 -40.72 0.41
C PHE A 227 -54.68 -41.38 1.15
N HIS A 228 -54.45 -41.83 2.38
CA HIS A 228 -55.46 -42.50 3.20
C HIS A 228 -55.20 -42.36 4.70
N GLY A 229 -56.22 -42.60 5.51
CA GLY A 229 -56.10 -42.58 6.96
C GLY A 229 -55.18 -43.69 7.49
N ALA A 230 -54.48 -43.40 8.59
CA ALA A 230 -53.67 -44.38 9.31
C ALA A 230 -54.60 -45.26 10.19
N ARG A 231 -54.66 -46.56 9.91
CA ARG A 231 -55.37 -47.56 10.74
C ARG A 231 -54.50 -48.81 10.86
N GLU A 232 -54.51 -49.47 12.02
CA GLU A 232 -53.69 -50.67 12.29
C GLU A 232 -53.92 -51.83 11.30
N GLN A 233 -55.09 -51.88 10.66
CA GLN A 233 -55.45 -52.92 9.68
C GLN A 233 -54.96 -52.61 8.26
N GLU A 234 -54.43 -51.41 8.00
CA GLU A 234 -53.90 -51.06 6.68
C GLU A 234 -52.59 -51.80 6.42
N GLN A 235 -52.50 -52.45 5.25
CA GLN A 235 -51.32 -53.25 4.89
C GLN A 235 -50.15 -52.42 4.35
N GLN A 236 -50.36 -51.13 4.07
CA GLN A 236 -49.33 -50.24 3.53
C GLN A 236 -49.33 -48.89 4.25
N ASP A 237 -48.15 -48.31 4.34
CA ASP A 237 -47.99 -46.94 4.80
C ASP A 237 -48.54 -45.95 3.78
N GLY A 238 -49.00 -44.80 4.26
CA GLY A 238 -49.61 -43.78 3.42
C GLY A 238 -49.38 -42.35 3.90
N ILE A 239 -49.92 -41.41 3.14
CA ILE A 239 -49.98 -39.98 3.51
C ILE A 239 -51.39 -39.69 4.06
N GLN A 240 -51.46 -39.17 5.28
CA GLN A 240 -52.74 -38.88 5.96
C GLN A 240 -53.20 -37.44 5.75
N ALA A 241 -52.26 -36.51 5.62
CA ALA A 241 -52.54 -35.11 5.42
C ALA A 241 -51.54 -34.51 4.44
N LEU A 242 -52.00 -33.58 3.61
CA LEU A 242 -51.20 -32.83 2.66
C LEU A 242 -51.76 -31.42 2.56
N ALA A 243 -50.93 -30.42 2.84
CA ALA A 243 -51.28 -29.01 2.87
C ALA A 243 -50.38 -28.23 1.90
N ALA A 244 -50.99 -27.42 1.03
CA ALA A 244 -50.28 -26.48 0.18
C ALA A 244 -50.14 -25.12 0.88
N CYS A 245 -48.91 -24.72 1.19
CA CYS A 245 -48.59 -23.42 1.76
C CYS A 245 -48.07 -22.50 0.66
N ARG A 246 -48.76 -21.38 0.39
CA ARG A 246 -48.36 -20.40 -0.62
C ARG A 246 -47.95 -19.08 0.03
N SER A 247 -46.89 -18.46 -0.47
CA SER A 247 -46.45 -17.12 -0.09
C SER A 247 -46.29 -16.22 -1.31
N LEU A 248 -46.52 -14.92 -1.13
CA LEU A 248 -46.21 -13.93 -2.17
C LEU A 248 -44.71 -13.63 -2.11
N GLN A 249 -44.03 -13.64 -3.26
CA GLN A 249 -42.60 -13.39 -3.41
C GLN A 249 -42.37 -12.41 -4.57
N ALA A 250 -41.13 -11.94 -4.74
CA ALA A 250 -40.79 -11.11 -5.90
C ALA A 250 -40.99 -11.88 -7.22
N THR A 251 -41.46 -11.16 -8.23
CA THR A 251 -41.74 -11.67 -9.58
C THR A 251 -40.59 -11.43 -10.55
N SER A 252 -39.58 -10.67 -10.14
CA SER A 252 -38.36 -10.42 -10.90
C SER A 252 -37.19 -10.19 -9.95
N TYR A 253 -36.02 -10.70 -10.32
CA TYR A 253 -34.77 -10.60 -9.59
C TYR A 253 -33.73 -9.89 -10.45
N THR A 254 -33.29 -8.72 -10.01
CA THR A 254 -32.33 -7.88 -10.71
C THR A 254 -31.04 -7.79 -9.93
N LEU A 255 -29.93 -8.07 -10.59
CA LEU A 255 -28.58 -7.89 -10.06
C LEU A 255 -27.88 -6.78 -10.81
N LEU A 256 -27.18 -5.92 -10.07
CA LEU A 256 -26.26 -4.93 -10.59
C LEU A 256 -24.87 -5.11 -9.98
N SER A 257 -23.85 -5.15 -10.84
CA SER A 257 -22.44 -5.10 -10.45
C SER A 257 -21.69 -4.09 -11.31
N TYR A 258 -20.52 -3.64 -10.84
CA TYR A 258 -19.66 -2.73 -11.59
C TYR A 258 -18.31 -3.37 -11.83
N ASP A 259 -17.97 -3.61 -13.09
CA ASP A 259 -16.65 -4.05 -13.52
C ASP A 259 -15.70 -2.85 -13.53
N ASP A 260 -14.79 -2.81 -12.56
CA ASP A 260 -13.85 -1.72 -12.36
C ASP A 260 -12.68 -1.73 -13.32
N GLN A 261 -12.38 -2.89 -13.93
CA GLN A 261 -11.32 -3.00 -14.93
C GLN A 261 -11.74 -2.35 -16.24
N ASN A 262 -12.96 -2.64 -16.70
CA ASN A 262 -13.51 -2.08 -17.93
C ASN A 262 -14.35 -0.81 -17.70
N LYS A 263 -14.59 -0.42 -16.44
CA LYS A 263 -15.40 0.74 -16.04
C LYS A 263 -16.82 0.70 -16.60
N GLN A 264 -17.48 -0.44 -16.44
CA GLN A 264 -18.82 -0.70 -16.98
C GLN A 264 -19.73 -1.33 -15.94
N ALA A 265 -21.02 -1.02 -16.03
CA ALA A 265 -22.05 -1.69 -15.24
C ALA A 265 -22.45 -3.00 -15.92
N ILE A 266 -22.52 -4.08 -15.15
CA ILE A 266 -23.03 -5.38 -15.59
C ILE A 266 -24.31 -5.65 -14.80
N ALA A 267 -25.43 -5.75 -15.51
CA ALA A 267 -26.73 -5.98 -14.91
C ALA A 267 -27.42 -7.19 -15.54
N ALA A 268 -28.18 -7.92 -14.74
CA ALA A 268 -29.01 -9.05 -15.16
C ALA A 268 -30.37 -8.96 -14.47
N ALA A 269 -31.46 -9.19 -15.20
CA ALA A 269 -32.82 -9.16 -14.66
C ALA A 269 -33.59 -10.39 -15.13
N ILE A 270 -33.92 -11.27 -14.18
CA ILE A 270 -34.58 -12.56 -14.46
C ILE A 270 -35.99 -12.55 -13.86
N PRO A 271 -37.05 -12.66 -14.68
CA PRO A 271 -38.41 -12.85 -14.19
C PRO A 271 -38.62 -14.29 -13.69
N THR A 272 -39.60 -14.51 -12.81
CA THR A 272 -39.98 -15.87 -12.40
C THR A 272 -40.53 -16.68 -13.58
N HIS A 273 -40.26 -17.98 -13.62
CA HIS A 273 -40.78 -18.84 -14.69
C HIS A 273 -42.30 -19.00 -14.59
N HIS A 274 -42.84 -18.99 -13.38
CA HIS A 274 -44.27 -19.09 -13.13
C HIS A 274 -44.89 -17.76 -12.66
N ALA A 275 -46.15 -17.53 -13.03
CA ALA A 275 -46.94 -16.42 -12.54
C ALA A 275 -47.49 -16.74 -11.15
N PHE A 276 -46.89 -16.14 -10.12
CA PHE A 276 -47.32 -16.32 -8.74
C PHE A 276 -48.25 -15.20 -8.30
N GLY A 277 -49.38 -15.57 -7.68
CA GLY A 277 -50.39 -14.64 -7.18
C GLY A 277 -51.61 -14.48 -8.10
N GLY A 278 -52.69 -13.90 -7.56
CA GLY A 278 -53.90 -13.59 -8.32
C GLY A 278 -53.74 -12.37 -9.23
N ARG A 279 -54.77 -12.03 -10.00
CA ARG A 279 -54.76 -10.88 -10.94
C ARG A 279 -54.45 -9.53 -10.28
N THR A 280 -54.71 -9.40 -8.99
CA THR A 280 -54.48 -8.19 -8.18
C THR A 280 -53.18 -8.22 -7.39
N ALA A 281 -52.40 -9.31 -7.48
CA ALA A 281 -51.12 -9.40 -6.77
C ALA A 281 -50.11 -8.39 -7.33
N PRO A 282 -49.37 -7.66 -6.47
CA PRO A 282 -48.37 -6.71 -6.94
C PRO A 282 -47.23 -7.45 -7.63
N ARG A 283 -46.72 -6.88 -8.73
CA ARG A 283 -45.49 -7.33 -9.37
C ARG A 283 -44.31 -6.69 -8.65
N LEU A 284 -43.78 -7.41 -7.68
CA LEU A 284 -42.65 -6.96 -6.87
C LEU A 284 -41.34 -7.33 -7.56
N GLU A 285 -40.35 -6.45 -7.44
CA GLU A 285 -38.97 -6.67 -7.87
C GLU A 285 -38.08 -6.83 -6.63
N SER A 286 -37.16 -7.80 -6.68
CA SER A 286 -36.03 -7.90 -5.76
C SER A 286 -34.80 -7.40 -6.49
N TYR A 287 -34.30 -6.24 -6.10
CA TYR A 287 -33.10 -5.63 -6.67
C TYR A 287 -31.93 -5.75 -5.69
N ASP A 288 -30.78 -6.22 -6.16
CA ASP A 288 -29.55 -6.28 -5.38
C ASP A 288 -28.35 -5.70 -6.15
N SER A 289 -27.58 -4.86 -5.45
CA SER A 289 -26.34 -4.26 -5.96
C SER A 289 -25.16 -4.95 -5.30
N VAL A 290 -24.73 -6.06 -5.90
CA VAL A 290 -23.69 -6.98 -5.39
C VAL A 290 -22.28 -6.39 -5.33
N GLY A 291 -22.09 -5.14 -5.75
CA GLY A 291 -20.86 -4.38 -5.55
C GLY A 291 -19.83 -4.50 -6.68
N LEU A 292 -18.64 -3.97 -6.41
CA LEU A 292 -17.58 -3.76 -7.39
C LEU A 292 -16.84 -5.07 -7.73
N GLY A 293 -16.82 -5.46 -9.01
CA GLY A 293 -16.16 -6.65 -9.55
C GLY A 293 -16.86 -7.95 -9.16
N ALA A 294 -18.15 -7.92 -8.82
CA ALA A 294 -18.88 -9.10 -8.38
C ALA A 294 -18.96 -10.15 -9.49
N HIS A 295 -19.25 -9.76 -10.72
CA HIS A 295 -19.32 -10.68 -11.86
C HIS A 295 -18.28 -10.32 -12.90
N GLU A 296 -17.67 -11.34 -13.51
CA GLU A 296 -16.65 -11.16 -14.56
C GLU A 296 -17.28 -10.69 -15.86
N ASP A 297 -18.48 -11.20 -16.18
CA ASP A 297 -19.22 -10.90 -17.39
C ASP A 297 -20.75 -10.97 -17.17
N SER A 298 -21.51 -10.68 -18.23
CA SER A 298 -22.97 -10.72 -18.21
C SER A 298 -23.52 -12.14 -18.05
N GLU A 299 -22.83 -13.18 -18.55
CA GLU A 299 -23.28 -14.57 -18.43
C GLU A 299 -23.23 -15.04 -16.97
N ALA A 300 -22.17 -14.68 -16.25
CA ALA A 300 -22.07 -14.92 -14.81
C ALA A 300 -23.16 -14.16 -14.05
N ALA A 301 -23.46 -12.91 -14.41
CA ALA A 301 -24.55 -12.14 -13.77
C ALA A 301 -25.92 -12.79 -14.00
N ASP A 302 -26.23 -13.20 -15.24
CA ASP A 302 -27.47 -13.91 -15.61
C ASP A 302 -27.60 -15.23 -14.85
N ARG A 303 -26.51 -15.99 -14.71
CA ARG A 303 -26.49 -17.23 -13.95
C ARG A 303 -26.85 -16.99 -12.48
N HIS A 304 -26.22 -16.03 -11.81
CA HIS A 304 -26.53 -15.78 -10.39
C HIS A 304 -27.93 -15.19 -10.21
N ALA A 305 -28.41 -14.33 -11.12
CA ALA A 305 -29.78 -13.79 -11.08
C ALA A 305 -30.81 -14.92 -11.26
N ARG A 306 -30.53 -15.89 -12.13
CA ARG A 306 -31.35 -17.09 -12.29
C ARG A 306 -31.36 -17.97 -11.05
N LEU A 307 -30.20 -18.22 -10.44
CA LEU A 307 -30.12 -18.95 -9.18
C LEU A 307 -30.95 -18.23 -8.10
N MET A 308 -30.83 -16.90 -8.00
CA MET A 308 -31.63 -16.04 -7.12
C MET A 308 -33.12 -16.24 -7.31
N MET A 309 -33.59 -16.14 -8.54
CA MET A 309 -34.98 -16.39 -8.89
C MET A 309 -35.41 -17.82 -8.53
N GLU A 310 -34.64 -18.85 -8.91
CA GLU A 310 -34.99 -20.27 -8.71
C GLU A 310 -35.20 -20.62 -7.21
N ALA A 311 -34.33 -20.17 -6.30
CA ALA A 311 -34.57 -20.49 -4.88
C ALA A 311 -35.74 -19.73 -4.26
N ALA A 312 -36.11 -18.56 -4.79
CA ALA A 312 -37.30 -17.87 -4.35
C ALA A 312 -38.57 -18.54 -4.89
N GLU A 313 -38.53 -18.93 -6.17
CA GLU A 313 -39.57 -19.69 -6.85
C GLU A 313 -39.87 -21.01 -6.12
N ALA A 314 -38.83 -21.75 -5.70
CA ALA A 314 -38.96 -22.98 -4.93
C ALA A 314 -39.66 -22.80 -3.56
N ARG A 315 -39.60 -21.59 -2.98
CA ARG A 315 -40.23 -21.24 -1.68
C ARG A 315 -41.59 -20.55 -1.84
N ASN A 316 -42.05 -20.33 -3.08
CA ASN A 316 -43.37 -19.75 -3.32
C ASN A 316 -44.50 -20.69 -2.86
N LYS A 317 -44.39 -21.97 -3.18
CA LYS A 317 -45.38 -23.01 -2.88
C LYS A 317 -44.70 -24.23 -2.27
N LEU A 318 -44.79 -24.35 -0.96
CA LEU A 318 -44.30 -25.50 -0.19
C LEU A 318 -45.47 -26.44 0.14
N TRP A 319 -45.16 -27.72 0.26
CA TRP A 319 -46.10 -28.76 0.66
C TRP A 319 -45.71 -29.30 2.01
N ARG A 320 -46.66 -29.39 2.94
CA ARG A 320 -46.46 -30.05 4.22
C ARG A 320 -47.36 -31.25 4.33
N ALA A 321 -46.83 -32.36 4.79
CA ALA A 321 -47.58 -33.60 4.87
C ALA A 321 -47.33 -34.35 6.17
N ARG A 322 -48.34 -35.10 6.60
CA ARG A 322 -48.23 -36.11 7.66
C ARG A 322 -48.31 -37.49 7.03
N SER A 323 -47.39 -38.38 7.39
CA SER A 323 -47.29 -39.70 6.80
C SER A 323 -46.86 -40.76 7.81
N THR A 324 -47.14 -42.03 7.50
CA THR A 324 -46.58 -43.20 8.18
C THR A 324 -45.53 -43.91 7.34
N VAL A 325 -45.10 -43.35 6.21
CA VAL A 325 -44.14 -44.01 5.29
C VAL A 325 -42.74 -43.95 5.86
N ARG A 326 -42.27 -45.11 6.34
CA ARG A 326 -41.00 -45.28 7.06
C ARG A 326 -39.75 -45.14 6.19
N SER A 327 -39.88 -45.26 4.88
CA SER A 327 -38.75 -45.19 3.94
C SER A 327 -38.38 -43.78 3.50
N LEU A 328 -39.25 -42.78 3.76
CA LEU A 328 -39.04 -41.41 3.31
C LEU A 328 -37.72 -40.84 3.83
N ARG A 329 -37.06 -40.04 3.00
CA ARG A 329 -35.78 -39.39 3.30
C ARG A 329 -35.74 -38.02 2.64
N ALA A 330 -35.00 -37.06 3.20
CA ALA A 330 -34.76 -35.82 2.49
C ALA A 330 -33.92 -36.08 1.23
N GLY A 331 -34.35 -35.47 0.12
CA GLY A 331 -33.72 -35.70 -1.18
C GLY A 331 -34.19 -36.97 -1.91
N THR A 332 -35.31 -37.57 -1.52
CA THR A 332 -36.03 -38.53 -2.38
C THR A 332 -37.28 -37.90 -3.00
N ARG A 333 -37.85 -38.58 -3.99
CA ARG A 333 -39.13 -38.23 -4.63
C ARG A 333 -40.21 -39.21 -4.23
N LEU A 334 -41.45 -38.76 -4.21
CA LEU A 334 -42.62 -39.62 -4.10
C LEU A 334 -43.68 -39.27 -5.13
N THR A 335 -44.42 -40.28 -5.56
CA THR A 335 -45.58 -40.12 -6.46
C THR A 335 -46.87 -40.33 -5.66
N LEU A 336 -47.78 -39.36 -5.64
CA LEU A 336 -49.07 -39.45 -4.95
C LEU A 336 -50.13 -40.11 -5.84
N MET A 337 -50.66 -41.26 -5.44
CA MET A 337 -51.56 -42.09 -6.25
C MET A 337 -53.07 -41.79 -6.05
N GLN A 338 -53.46 -41.14 -4.96
CA GLN A 338 -54.85 -40.88 -4.56
C GLN A 338 -54.97 -39.56 -3.76
N GLY A 339 -56.18 -39.02 -3.56
CA GLY A 339 -56.42 -37.81 -2.75
C GLY A 339 -56.87 -36.57 -3.54
N PRO A 340 -57.26 -35.47 -2.88
CA PRO A 340 -57.86 -34.28 -3.50
C PRO A 340 -56.95 -33.55 -4.51
N LEU A 341 -55.68 -33.95 -4.59
CA LEU A 341 -54.63 -33.33 -5.41
C LEU A 341 -54.02 -34.29 -6.45
N ALA A 342 -54.52 -35.52 -6.58
CA ALA A 342 -54.01 -36.55 -7.49
C ALA A 342 -54.24 -36.26 -8.99
N GLY A 343 -54.44 -35.00 -9.37
CA GLY A 343 -54.59 -34.51 -10.75
C GLY A 343 -53.24 -34.15 -11.37
N GLU A 344 -52.95 -32.86 -11.54
CA GLU A 344 -51.77 -32.33 -12.24
C GLU A 344 -50.47 -32.32 -11.39
N GLU A 345 -50.58 -32.38 -10.06
CA GLU A 345 -49.45 -32.25 -9.13
C GLU A 345 -49.26 -33.57 -8.36
N ARG A 346 -48.57 -34.54 -8.98
CA ARG A 346 -48.42 -35.91 -8.44
C ARG A 346 -47.05 -36.23 -7.89
N GLU A 347 -45.99 -35.65 -8.44
CA GLU A 347 -44.61 -35.95 -8.02
C GLU A 347 -44.07 -34.84 -7.12
N TYR A 348 -43.52 -35.24 -5.98
CA TYR A 348 -43.01 -34.34 -4.94
C TYR A 348 -41.57 -34.70 -4.59
N ALA A 349 -40.71 -33.70 -4.45
CA ALA A 349 -39.37 -33.82 -3.91
C ALA A 349 -39.39 -33.49 -2.41
N VAL A 350 -39.00 -34.44 -1.57
CA VAL A 350 -38.94 -34.27 -0.11
C VAL A 350 -37.73 -33.42 0.24
N LEU A 351 -37.96 -32.27 0.86
CA LEU A 351 -36.91 -31.32 1.25
C LEU A 351 -36.42 -31.58 2.67
N ALA A 352 -37.34 -31.87 3.58
CA ALA A 352 -37.05 -32.14 4.98
C ALA A 352 -38.12 -33.05 5.60
N LEU A 353 -37.73 -33.80 6.63
CA LEU A 353 -38.55 -34.82 7.28
C LEU A 353 -38.21 -34.86 8.77
N LEU A 354 -39.24 -34.79 9.62
CA LEU A 354 -39.18 -35.11 11.05
C LEU A 354 -39.91 -36.44 11.28
N SER A 355 -39.17 -37.46 11.70
CA SER A 355 -39.66 -38.81 11.95
C SER A 355 -39.68 -39.12 13.44
N VAL A 356 -40.73 -39.81 13.89
CA VAL A 356 -40.85 -40.36 15.24
C VAL A 356 -41.22 -41.83 15.13
N GLY A 357 -40.42 -42.69 15.75
CA GLY A 357 -40.68 -44.13 15.82
C GLY A 357 -40.79 -44.61 17.25
N VAL A 358 -41.78 -45.45 17.53
CA VAL A 358 -41.98 -46.10 18.83
C VAL A 358 -41.99 -47.61 18.62
N ASN A 359 -41.12 -48.33 19.32
CA ASN A 359 -40.98 -49.77 19.13
C ASN A 359 -42.19 -50.51 19.69
N ASN A 360 -42.45 -51.73 19.22
CA ASN A 360 -43.61 -52.53 19.63
C ASN A 360 -43.37 -53.28 20.95
N LEU A 361 -43.30 -52.54 22.05
CA LEU A 361 -43.09 -53.10 23.39
C LEU A 361 -44.41 -53.63 23.99
N PRO A 362 -44.38 -54.67 24.85
CA PRO A 362 -45.58 -55.09 25.57
C PRO A 362 -46.12 -53.95 26.46
N ALA A 363 -47.44 -53.76 26.50
CA ALA A 363 -48.07 -52.66 27.25
C ALA A 363 -47.67 -52.60 28.74
N ASP A 364 -47.53 -53.77 29.38
CA ASP A 364 -47.03 -53.86 30.76
C ASP A 364 -45.59 -53.33 30.90
N THR A 365 -44.74 -53.58 29.90
CA THR A 365 -43.35 -53.10 29.87
C THR A 365 -43.31 -51.60 29.69
N GLU A 366 -44.13 -51.03 28.80
CA GLU A 366 -44.25 -49.58 28.63
C GLU A 366 -44.66 -48.88 29.93
N THR A 367 -45.65 -49.46 30.64
CA THR A 367 -46.14 -48.92 31.91
C THR A 367 -45.04 -48.94 32.98
N ALA A 368 -44.33 -50.06 33.13
CA ALA A 368 -43.27 -50.18 34.12
C ALA A 368 -42.06 -49.28 33.81
N LEU A 369 -41.73 -49.10 32.52
CA LEU A 369 -40.69 -48.18 32.09
C LEU A 369 -41.07 -46.71 32.34
N ALA A 370 -42.35 -46.36 32.16
CA ALA A 370 -42.86 -45.03 32.47
C ALA A 370 -42.81 -44.72 33.98
N GLU A 371 -43.10 -45.69 34.84
CA GLU A 371 -43.00 -45.55 36.29
C GLU A 371 -41.55 -45.39 36.78
N LEU A 372 -40.60 -46.14 36.19
CA LEU A 372 -39.20 -46.14 36.63
C LEU A 372 -38.38 -44.94 36.11
N PHE A 373 -38.60 -44.55 34.85
CA PHE A 373 -37.72 -43.61 34.13
C PHE A 373 -38.46 -42.45 33.48
N GLY A 374 -39.73 -42.26 33.84
CA GLY A 374 -40.59 -41.21 33.30
C GLY A 374 -41.29 -41.58 31.99
N PRO A 375 -42.38 -40.87 31.65
CA PRO A 375 -43.24 -41.19 30.52
C PRO A 375 -42.55 -40.90 29.17
N LEU A 376 -42.63 -41.87 28.25
CA LEU A 376 -42.03 -41.79 26.92
C LEU A 376 -42.45 -40.54 26.09
N PRO A 377 -43.72 -40.08 26.10
CA PRO A 377 -44.11 -38.88 25.37
C PRO A 377 -43.29 -37.63 25.73
N VAL A 378 -42.98 -37.43 27.01
CA VAL A 378 -42.18 -36.27 27.47
C VAL A 378 -40.75 -36.38 26.95
N LEU A 379 -40.16 -37.58 26.98
CA LEU A 379 -38.81 -37.81 26.44
C LEU A 379 -38.76 -37.63 24.92
N LEU A 380 -39.85 -37.95 24.21
CA LEU A 380 -39.97 -37.73 22.77
C LEU A 380 -40.15 -36.25 22.42
N GLU A 381 -40.90 -35.48 23.22
CA GLU A 381 -40.99 -34.03 23.06
C GLU A 381 -39.60 -33.37 23.20
N GLU A 382 -38.83 -33.78 24.21
CA GLU A 382 -37.44 -33.34 24.39
C GLU A 382 -36.54 -33.76 23.21
N ALA A 383 -36.66 -35.00 22.75
CA ALA A 383 -35.87 -35.52 21.63
C ALA A 383 -36.18 -34.77 20.32
N ILE A 384 -37.45 -34.48 20.03
CA ILE A 384 -37.86 -33.68 18.87
C ILE A 384 -37.29 -32.26 18.97
N ALA A 385 -37.43 -31.61 20.12
CA ALA A 385 -36.88 -30.27 20.34
C ALA A 385 -35.34 -30.26 20.17
N ALA A 386 -34.66 -31.29 20.67
CA ALA A 386 -33.22 -31.45 20.48
C ALA A 386 -32.83 -31.65 19.01
N CYS A 387 -33.53 -32.49 18.25
CA CYS A 387 -33.31 -32.66 16.81
C CYS A 387 -33.49 -31.33 16.05
N LEU A 388 -34.55 -30.59 16.34
CA LEU A 388 -34.83 -29.30 15.70
C LEU A 388 -33.76 -28.24 16.03
N ASN A 389 -33.24 -28.23 17.27
CA ASN A 389 -32.17 -27.32 17.68
C ASN A 389 -30.80 -27.73 17.13
N ALA A 390 -30.54 -29.04 16.97
CA ALA A 390 -29.27 -29.57 16.51
C ALA A 390 -29.07 -29.48 15.00
N SER A 391 -30.16 -29.44 14.23
CA SER A 391 -30.08 -29.12 12.81
C SER A 391 -29.69 -27.66 12.68
N SER A 392 -28.44 -27.37 12.30
CA SER A 392 -27.93 -26.01 12.02
C SER A 392 -28.68 -25.26 10.88
N ALA A 393 -29.82 -25.79 10.44
CA ALA A 393 -30.69 -25.26 9.41
C ALA A 393 -31.53 -24.09 9.94
N THR A 394 -30.96 -22.90 9.88
CA THR A 394 -31.70 -21.63 9.87
C THR A 394 -32.64 -21.50 8.66
N THR A 395 -32.63 -22.49 7.75
CA THR A 395 -33.49 -22.63 6.56
C THR A 395 -34.75 -23.45 6.78
N LEU A 396 -35.00 -24.02 7.97
CA LEU A 396 -36.21 -24.80 8.27
C LEU A 396 -37.15 -24.06 9.24
N PRO A 397 -37.86 -23.00 8.84
CA PRO A 397 -38.81 -22.34 9.72
C PRO A 397 -40.10 -23.15 9.99
N THR A 398 -40.27 -24.38 9.50
CA THR A 398 -41.64 -24.85 9.18
C THR A 398 -42.03 -26.30 9.45
N LEU A 399 -41.15 -27.16 10.01
CA LEU A 399 -41.58 -28.42 10.60
C LEU A 399 -42.00 -28.19 12.06
N THR A 400 -43.18 -27.60 12.28
CA THR A 400 -43.77 -27.48 13.61
C THR A 400 -44.39 -28.82 14.02
N PRO A 401 -43.83 -29.55 15.00
CA PRO A 401 -44.46 -30.77 15.50
C PRO A 401 -45.77 -30.40 16.20
N ASP A 402 -46.84 -31.14 15.89
CA ASP A 402 -48.06 -31.13 16.70
C ASP A 402 -48.00 -32.30 17.70
N GLN A 403 -48.75 -32.20 18.81
CA GLN A 403 -48.89 -33.33 19.76
C GLN A 403 -49.41 -34.60 19.06
N GLY A 404 -50.18 -34.43 17.98
CA GLY A 404 -50.70 -35.52 17.19
C GLY A 404 -49.62 -36.37 16.54
N LEU A 405 -48.40 -35.88 16.29
CA LEU A 405 -47.31 -36.66 15.70
C LEU A 405 -46.86 -37.79 16.63
N ILE A 406 -46.66 -37.47 17.92
CA ILE A 406 -46.24 -38.46 18.93
C ILE A 406 -47.36 -39.47 19.18
N GLU A 407 -48.61 -39.02 19.29
CA GLU A 407 -49.77 -39.91 19.46
C GLU A 407 -49.94 -40.87 18.29
N GLN A 408 -49.77 -40.38 17.06
CA GLN A 408 -49.82 -41.21 15.87
C GLN A 408 -48.64 -42.21 15.83
N ALA A 409 -47.43 -41.78 16.19
CA ALA A 409 -46.27 -42.67 16.26
C ALA A 409 -46.43 -43.77 17.32
N ARG A 410 -47.07 -43.46 18.46
CA ARG A 410 -47.35 -44.45 19.51
C ARG A 410 -48.40 -45.47 19.11
N SER A 411 -49.45 -45.05 18.40
CA SER A 411 -50.50 -45.96 17.93
C SER A 411 -50.04 -46.83 16.75
N MET A 412 -49.33 -46.25 15.78
CA MET A 412 -48.97 -46.92 14.53
C MET A 412 -47.53 -47.46 14.51
N GLY A 413 -46.77 -47.24 15.59
CA GLY A 413 -45.33 -47.53 15.71
C GLY A 413 -44.42 -46.53 14.98
N TYR A 414 -44.96 -45.69 14.09
CA TYR A 414 -44.22 -44.68 13.34
C TYR A 414 -45.13 -43.57 12.84
N ALA A 415 -44.64 -42.33 12.84
CA ALA A 415 -45.23 -41.22 12.12
C ALA A 415 -44.16 -40.20 11.75
N ASN A 416 -44.40 -39.45 10.68
CA ASN A 416 -43.54 -38.34 10.28
C ASN A 416 -44.34 -37.13 9.78
N VAL A 417 -43.65 -36.00 9.77
CA VAL A 417 -44.05 -34.79 9.04
C VAL A 417 -42.95 -34.44 8.07
N PHE A 418 -43.30 -34.13 6.83
CA PHE A 418 -42.31 -33.70 5.84
C PHE A 418 -42.73 -32.43 5.11
N GLU A 419 -41.72 -31.70 4.64
CA GLU A 419 -41.84 -30.59 3.72
C GLU A 419 -41.35 -31.01 2.34
N ALA A 420 -42.07 -30.62 1.30
CA ALA A 420 -41.77 -30.96 -0.08
C ALA A 420 -42.08 -29.81 -1.05
N ILE A 421 -41.50 -29.90 -2.24
CA ILE A 421 -41.89 -29.11 -3.41
C ILE A 421 -42.34 -30.05 -4.53
N ARG A 422 -42.94 -29.50 -5.59
CA ARG A 422 -43.16 -30.31 -6.79
C ARG A 422 -41.81 -30.70 -7.40
N ALA A 423 -41.75 -31.93 -7.91
CA ALA A 423 -40.53 -32.54 -8.43
C ALA A 423 -39.94 -31.84 -9.68
N ASP A 424 -40.73 -31.02 -10.37
CA ASP A 424 -40.35 -30.24 -11.56
C ASP A 424 -39.83 -28.82 -11.22
N ILE A 425 -39.94 -28.38 -9.97
CA ILE A 425 -39.42 -27.09 -9.53
C ILE A 425 -37.98 -27.27 -9.03
N PRO A 426 -36.99 -26.52 -9.56
CA PRO A 426 -35.61 -26.62 -9.12
C PRO A 426 -35.45 -26.06 -7.69
N TRP A 427 -35.03 -26.91 -6.78
CA TRP A 427 -34.59 -26.54 -5.43
C TRP A 427 -33.19 -25.93 -5.48
N ARG A 428 -33.04 -24.84 -4.74
CA ARG A 428 -31.77 -24.17 -4.52
C ARG A 428 -31.64 -23.86 -3.02
N PRO A 429 -30.47 -24.12 -2.43
CA PRO A 429 -30.24 -23.77 -1.04
C PRO A 429 -30.21 -22.24 -0.88
N VAL A 430 -30.53 -21.80 0.33
CA VAL A 430 -30.39 -20.41 0.79
C VAL A 430 -29.55 -20.47 2.06
N LEU A 431 -28.83 -19.42 2.37
CA LEU A 431 -27.98 -19.38 3.55
C LEU A 431 -28.77 -19.16 4.83
N ALA A 432 -28.07 -19.33 5.94
CA ALA A 432 -28.55 -19.16 7.30
C ALA A 432 -29.13 -17.77 7.62
N ASP A 433 -28.81 -16.74 6.82
CA ASP A 433 -29.38 -15.40 7.00
C ASP A 433 -30.89 -15.36 6.71
N GLY A 434 -31.44 -16.42 6.10
CA GLY A 434 -32.86 -16.60 5.83
C GLY A 434 -33.45 -15.62 4.81
N SER A 435 -32.68 -14.61 4.39
CA SER A 435 -33.12 -13.56 3.49
C SER A 435 -33.13 -14.04 2.04
N GLY A 436 -32.21 -14.95 1.68
CA GLY A 436 -31.99 -15.35 0.29
C GLY A 436 -31.54 -14.22 -0.62
N LEU A 437 -31.21 -13.05 -0.05
CA LEU A 437 -30.69 -11.87 -0.74
C LEU A 437 -29.18 -12.01 -0.95
N GLN A 438 -28.44 -12.51 0.06
CA GLN A 438 -26.99 -12.65 -0.02
C GLN A 438 -26.59 -14.00 -0.66
N ARG A 439 -26.61 -14.09 -1.99
CA ARG A 439 -26.33 -15.37 -2.70
C ARG A 439 -24.93 -15.54 -3.25
N ARG A 440 -24.08 -14.51 -3.22
CA ARG A 440 -22.63 -14.69 -3.27
C ARG A 440 -22.06 -14.48 -1.88
N PRO A 441 -22.17 -15.48 -1.00
CA PRO A 441 -21.66 -15.30 0.32
C PRO A 441 -20.15 -15.35 0.29
N HIS A 442 -19.55 -14.30 0.79
CA HIS A 442 -18.13 -14.18 1.03
C HIS A 442 -17.86 -14.36 2.53
N ALA A 443 -16.59 -14.55 2.88
CA ALA A 443 -16.19 -14.38 4.26
C ALA A 443 -16.35 -12.90 4.65
N LEU A 444 -17.18 -12.61 5.65
CA LEU A 444 -17.47 -11.25 6.10
C LEU A 444 -16.42 -10.76 7.11
N ALA A 445 -15.86 -9.58 6.83
CA ALA A 445 -14.98 -8.86 7.72
C ALA A 445 -15.82 -8.07 8.72
N ARG A 446 -15.44 -8.12 10.00
CA ARG A 446 -16.07 -7.29 11.03
C ARG A 446 -15.54 -5.85 11.05
N GLY A 447 -14.50 -5.56 10.28
CA GLY A 447 -13.81 -4.28 10.22
C GLY A 447 -12.47 -4.40 9.51
N SER A 448 -11.70 -3.31 9.50
CA SER A 448 -10.35 -3.28 8.94
C SER A 448 -9.41 -4.22 9.70
N GLN A 449 -8.44 -4.79 8.99
CA GLN A 449 -7.39 -5.64 9.57
C GLN A 449 -6.03 -5.15 9.11
N SER A 450 -4.97 -5.38 9.89
CA SER A 450 -3.61 -5.18 9.38
C SER A 450 -3.06 -6.47 8.74
N ALA A 451 -2.14 -6.29 7.80
CA ALA A 451 -1.44 -7.37 7.10
C ALA A 451 0.00 -6.98 6.84
N ILE A 452 0.86 -7.96 6.55
CA ILE A 452 2.26 -7.73 6.18
C ILE A 452 2.38 -7.80 4.66
N VAL A 453 3.09 -6.84 4.06
CA VAL A 453 3.46 -6.87 2.65
C VAL A 453 4.52 -7.93 2.43
N VAL A 454 4.32 -8.78 1.43
CA VAL A 454 5.18 -9.93 1.16
C VAL A 454 5.71 -9.93 -0.27
N GLY A 455 6.81 -10.65 -0.47
CA GLY A 455 7.40 -10.90 -1.79
C GLY A 455 6.57 -11.85 -2.64
N TYR A 456 7.05 -12.13 -3.85
CA TYR A 456 6.32 -12.93 -4.83
C TYR A 456 6.05 -14.36 -4.32
N TRP A 457 6.95 -14.92 -3.51
CA TRP A 457 6.82 -16.25 -2.92
C TRP A 457 6.36 -16.22 -1.45
N GLY A 458 5.88 -15.06 -0.98
CA GLY A 458 5.40 -14.90 0.40
C GLY A 458 6.48 -14.53 1.41
N GLU A 459 7.66 -14.08 0.96
CA GLU A 459 8.74 -13.65 1.85
C GLU A 459 8.36 -12.38 2.62
N THR A 460 8.61 -12.35 3.93
CA THR A 460 8.40 -11.14 4.77
C THR A 460 9.66 -10.30 4.95
N GLN A 461 10.77 -10.73 4.37
CA GLN A 461 12.04 -9.99 4.38
C GLN A 461 12.51 -9.82 2.96
N ALA A 462 12.94 -8.60 2.62
CA ALA A 462 13.53 -8.30 1.33
C ALA A 462 14.93 -8.94 1.20
N ASN A 463 15.28 -9.38 -0.01
CA ASN A 463 16.62 -9.85 -0.34
C ASN A 463 17.24 -8.94 -1.42
N GLY A 464 18.18 -8.07 -1.02
CA GLY A 464 18.85 -7.16 -1.96
C GLY A 464 17.87 -6.25 -2.72
N PRO A 465 17.87 -6.26 -4.07
CA PRO A 465 17.02 -5.39 -4.88
C PRO A 465 15.53 -5.79 -4.88
N ASP A 466 15.16 -6.95 -4.33
CA ASP A 466 13.78 -7.45 -4.33
C ASP A 466 12.95 -6.87 -3.17
N GLU A 467 13.14 -5.59 -2.82
CA GLU A 467 12.45 -4.97 -1.67
C GLU A 467 11.05 -4.42 -1.99
N ILE A 468 10.70 -4.30 -3.26
CA ILE A 468 9.37 -3.89 -3.74
C ILE A 468 8.84 -5.00 -4.65
N CYS A 469 7.70 -5.59 -4.28
CA CYS A 469 6.98 -6.55 -5.12
C CYS A 469 5.65 -5.94 -5.55
N CYS A 470 5.58 -5.46 -6.79
CA CYS A 470 4.36 -4.92 -7.38
C CYS A 470 4.11 -5.40 -8.81
N ASP A 471 2.85 -5.42 -9.23
CA ASP A 471 2.46 -5.70 -10.61
C ASP A 471 2.32 -4.43 -11.47
N ARG A 472 1.89 -4.57 -12.73
CA ARG A 472 1.71 -3.43 -13.66
C ARG A 472 0.73 -2.36 -13.15
N LEU A 473 -0.17 -2.73 -12.24
CA LEU A 473 -1.19 -1.84 -11.68
C LEU A 473 -0.72 -1.19 -10.37
N GLY A 474 0.49 -1.49 -9.89
CA GLY A 474 0.98 -1.05 -8.60
C GLY A 474 0.29 -1.74 -7.41
N ARG A 475 -0.28 -2.94 -7.62
CA ARG A 475 -0.78 -3.78 -6.53
C ARG A 475 0.39 -4.44 -5.82
N VAL A 476 0.25 -4.74 -4.55
CA VAL A 476 1.25 -5.47 -3.74
C VAL A 476 0.65 -6.77 -3.21
N ARG A 477 1.50 -7.74 -2.84
CA ARG A 477 1.04 -8.96 -2.17
C ARG A 477 1.03 -8.77 -0.66
N ILE A 478 0.02 -9.33 0.01
CA ILE A 478 -0.09 -9.27 1.47
C ILE A 478 -0.32 -10.65 2.07
N ARG A 479 0.03 -10.78 3.34
CA ARG A 479 -0.30 -11.92 4.20
C ARG A 479 -0.92 -11.43 5.50
N PHE A 480 -2.09 -11.96 5.85
CA PHE A 480 -2.74 -11.68 7.12
C PHE A 480 -2.07 -12.44 8.27
N HIS A 481 -2.17 -11.89 9.49
CA HIS A 481 -1.53 -12.46 10.69
C HIS A 481 -2.05 -13.85 11.08
N TRP A 482 -3.27 -14.20 10.66
CA TRP A 482 -3.91 -15.48 10.96
C TRP A 482 -3.61 -16.59 9.93
N GLN A 483 -2.88 -16.28 8.85
CA GLN A 483 -2.44 -17.28 7.85
C GLN A 483 -1.16 -18.00 8.29
N GLY A 484 -0.98 -19.24 7.81
CA GLY A 484 0.25 -20.02 7.95
C GLY A 484 0.10 -21.32 8.76
N ARG A 485 -1.05 -21.54 9.43
CA ARG A 485 -1.30 -22.77 10.18
C ARG A 485 -1.54 -23.99 9.29
N HIS A 486 -2.04 -23.77 8.07
CA HIS A 486 -2.44 -24.83 7.13
C HIS A 486 -1.55 -24.87 5.89
N ASP A 487 -0.27 -24.51 6.07
CA ASP A 487 0.70 -24.30 4.99
C ASP A 487 0.20 -23.31 3.90
N ASP A 488 -0.69 -22.40 4.30
CA ASP A 488 -1.33 -21.39 3.45
C ASP A 488 -0.59 -20.05 3.46
N ALA A 489 0.63 -20.00 4.03
CA ALA A 489 1.44 -18.79 4.11
C ALA A 489 1.83 -18.23 2.73
N ALA A 490 1.90 -19.09 1.71
CA ALA A 490 2.19 -18.69 0.33
C ALA A 490 0.93 -18.20 -0.42
N ALA A 491 -0.27 -18.50 0.08
CA ALA A 491 -1.54 -18.10 -0.53
C ALA A 491 -1.80 -16.60 -0.27
N THR A 492 -1.35 -15.79 -1.22
CA THR A 492 -1.28 -14.32 -1.10
C THR A 492 -1.86 -13.70 -2.37
N CYS A 493 -2.70 -12.67 -2.26
CA CYS A 493 -3.33 -12.04 -3.42
C CYS A 493 -2.72 -10.68 -3.74
N TRP A 494 -2.92 -10.24 -4.99
CA TRP A 494 -2.60 -8.88 -5.43
C TRP A 494 -3.65 -7.90 -4.94
N VAL A 495 -3.23 -6.98 -4.08
CA VAL A 495 -4.11 -6.01 -3.42
C VAL A 495 -3.79 -4.59 -3.88
N ARG A 496 -4.84 -3.85 -4.24
CA ARG A 496 -4.71 -2.43 -4.61
C ARG A 496 -4.31 -1.58 -3.42
N VAL A 497 -3.43 -0.61 -3.67
CA VAL A 497 -2.99 0.35 -2.66
C VAL A 497 -3.65 1.69 -2.92
N GLY A 498 -4.40 2.17 -1.93
CA GLY A 498 -5.01 3.49 -1.92
C GLY A 498 -3.95 4.58 -2.04
N GLN A 499 -4.11 5.45 -3.04
CA GLN A 499 -3.21 6.57 -3.30
C GLN A 499 -3.90 7.88 -2.89
N ARG A 500 -3.12 8.86 -2.40
CA ARG A 500 -3.65 10.18 -2.02
C ARG A 500 -4.19 10.98 -3.21
N CYS A 501 -3.67 10.72 -4.41
CA CYS A 501 -4.09 11.35 -5.66
C CYS A 501 -3.83 10.38 -6.82
N ALA A 502 -4.85 10.02 -7.60
CA ALA A 502 -4.72 9.11 -8.73
C ALA A 502 -5.64 9.53 -9.88
N GLY A 503 -5.09 9.63 -11.09
CA GLY A 503 -5.81 10.05 -12.29
C GLY A 503 -5.07 9.65 -13.57
N PRO A 504 -5.67 9.84 -14.75
CA PRO A 504 -5.04 9.48 -16.01
C PRO A 504 -3.75 10.29 -16.25
N GLY A 505 -2.60 9.61 -16.25
CA GLY A 505 -1.29 10.25 -16.50
C GLY A 505 -0.75 11.14 -15.38
N MET A 506 -1.36 11.12 -14.19
CA MET A 506 -0.96 11.94 -13.05
C MET A 506 -1.29 11.26 -11.72
N GLY A 507 -0.59 11.62 -10.65
CA GLY A 507 -0.89 11.12 -9.31
C GLY A 507 0.28 11.16 -8.34
N LEU A 508 0.02 10.65 -7.15
CA LEU A 508 1.00 10.32 -6.13
C LEU A 508 1.05 8.80 -6.03
N GLN A 509 2.24 8.20 -6.10
CA GLN A 509 2.41 6.77 -5.94
C GLN A 509 3.30 6.47 -4.74
N PHE A 510 2.72 5.79 -3.76
CA PHE A 510 3.42 5.18 -2.64
C PHE A 510 3.15 3.68 -2.67
N LEU A 511 4.22 2.89 -2.86
CA LEU A 511 4.17 1.43 -2.83
C LEU A 511 4.78 0.93 -1.51
N PRO A 512 3.99 0.25 -0.67
CA PRO A 512 4.50 -0.43 0.50
C PRO A 512 5.58 -1.46 0.13
N ARG A 513 6.67 -1.51 0.91
CA ARG A 513 7.80 -2.43 0.72
C ARG A 513 7.57 -3.73 1.47
N ILE A 514 8.26 -4.79 1.05
CA ILE A 514 8.20 -6.09 1.72
C ILE A 514 8.60 -5.95 3.19
N GLY A 515 7.81 -6.57 4.07
CA GLY A 515 7.95 -6.50 5.52
C GLY A 515 7.21 -5.32 6.18
N GLN A 516 6.72 -4.34 5.42
CA GLN A 516 5.92 -3.26 5.97
C GLN A 516 4.52 -3.76 6.36
N GLU A 517 4.00 -3.22 7.46
CA GLU A 517 2.62 -3.46 7.87
C GLU A 517 1.69 -2.46 7.18
N VAL A 518 0.54 -2.95 6.73
CA VAL A 518 -0.48 -2.16 6.01
C VAL A 518 -1.84 -2.34 6.64
N LEU A 519 -2.66 -1.29 6.62
CA LEU A 519 -4.07 -1.35 6.99
C LEU A 519 -4.90 -1.75 5.77
N VAL A 520 -5.67 -2.82 5.91
CA VAL A 520 -6.49 -3.41 4.87
C VAL A 520 -7.97 -3.23 5.22
N GLN A 521 -8.71 -2.66 4.28
CA GLN A 521 -10.16 -2.58 4.28
C GLN A 521 -10.73 -3.55 3.25
N PHE A 522 -12.01 -3.89 3.38
CA PHE A 522 -12.70 -4.87 2.56
C PHE A 522 -13.90 -4.22 1.89
N ILE A 523 -13.98 -4.31 0.56
CA ILE A 523 -15.10 -3.76 -0.21
C ILE A 523 -16.36 -4.58 0.11
N GLU A 524 -17.46 -3.94 0.50
CA GLU A 524 -18.68 -4.61 1.00
C GLU A 524 -18.43 -5.59 2.17
N ASN A 525 -17.36 -5.38 2.95
CA ASN A 525 -16.90 -6.30 3.99
C ASN A 525 -16.49 -7.69 3.48
N ASP A 526 -16.21 -7.86 2.18
CA ASP A 526 -15.77 -9.12 1.59
C ASP A 526 -14.26 -9.34 1.79
N LEU A 527 -13.87 -10.34 2.60
CA LEU A 527 -12.45 -10.71 2.82
C LEU A 527 -11.73 -11.12 1.54
N GLU A 528 -12.45 -11.52 0.50
CA GLU A 528 -11.90 -11.85 -0.82
C GLU A 528 -11.66 -10.59 -1.67
N ARG A 529 -12.09 -9.40 -1.20
CA ARG A 529 -11.91 -8.09 -1.85
C ARG A 529 -11.16 -7.08 -0.96
N PRO A 530 -9.90 -7.37 -0.59
CA PRO A 530 -9.09 -6.44 0.18
C PRO A 530 -8.68 -5.21 -0.65
N ILE A 531 -8.52 -4.08 0.04
CA ILE A 531 -7.87 -2.86 -0.44
C ILE A 531 -7.01 -2.28 0.67
N ILE A 532 -5.77 -1.92 0.36
CA ILE A 532 -4.86 -1.30 1.33
C ILE A 532 -5.20 0.19 1.40
N LEU A 533 -5.45 0.71 2.61
CA LEU A 533 -5.69 2.14 2.85
C LEU A 533 -4.39 2.92 3.06
N GLY A 534 -3.36 2.28 3.60
CA GLY A 534 -2.06 2.89 3.88
C GLY A 534 -1.14 1.96 4.67
N ALA A 535 0.11 2.38 4.82
CA ALA A 535 1.08 1.70 5.67
C ALA A 535 0.96 2.15 7.14
N LEU A 536 1.22 1.23 8.05
CA LEU A 536 1.21 1.45 9.49
C LEU A 536 2.65 1.36 10.04
N TYR A 537 2.93 2.22 11.01
CA TYR A 537 4.11 2.08 11.86
C TYR A 537 3.77 1.20 13.06
N ASN A 538 4.69 0.32 13.46
CA ASN A 538 4.45 -0.68 14.51
C ASN A 538 5.41 -0.62 15.70
N GLY A 539 6.23 0.44 15.78
CA GLY A 539 7.08 0.72 16.93
C GLY A 539 8.27 -0.22 17.11
N ARG A 540 8.57 -1.12 16.17
CA ARG A 540 9.81 -1.90 16.16
C ARG A 540 10.97 -1.02 15.71
N GLY A 541 11.82 -0.57 16.63
CA GLY A 541 13.03 0.20 16.32
C GLY A 541 14.33 -0.53 16.69
N GLU A 542 15.47 0.14 16.50
CA GLU A 542 16.81 -0.35 16.87
C GLU A 542 16.96 -0.57 18.39
N GLY A 543 16.18 0.14 19.21
CA GLY A 543 16.17 0.00 20.67
C GLY A 543 15.20 -1.07 21.20
N GLY A 544 14.45 -1.75 20.33
CA GLY A 544 13.35 -2.66 20.69
C GLY A 544 11.96 -2.04 20.45
N VAL A 545 10.95 -2.56 21.14
CA VAL A 545 9.57 -2.03 21.08
C VAL A 545 9.49 -0.79 21.97
N ILE A 546 9.43 0.39 21.38
CA ILE A 546 9.27 1.65 22.12
C ILE A 546 7.81 2.09 22.01
N PRO A 547 7.10 2.38 23.11
CA PRO A 547 5.72 2.86 23.06
C PRO A 547 5.60 4.24 22.40
N THR A 548 4.60 4.43 21.54
CA THR A 548 4.05 5.76 21.24
C THR A 548 3.42 6.37 22.51
N PRO A 549 3.43 7.71 22.68
CA PRO A 549 3.25 8.33 23.99
C PRO A 549 1.80 8.15 24.50
N GLY A 550 1.63 7.29 25.50
CA GLY A 550 0.34 7.08 26.15
C GLY A 550 0.28 5.80 26.97
N GLY A 551 0.89 5.78 28.16
CA GLY A 551 0.65 4.74 29.18
C GLY A 551 1.93 4.09 29.72
N ASP A 552 1.87 3.72 31.01
CA ASP A 552 2.97 3.27 31.87
C ASP A 552 3.88 2.19 31.28
N VAL A 553 5.19 2.41 31.46
CA VAL A 553 6.30 1.57 31.03
C VAL A 553 6.47 0.41 32.02
N LYS A 554 6.18 -0.83 31.60
CA LYS A 554 6.45 -2.03 32.42
C LYS A 554 7.57 -2.93 31.91
N ASP A 555 7.96 -2.82 30.64
CA ASP A 555 9.12 -3.53 30.08
C ASP A 555 9.99 -2.55 29.26
N CYS A 556 11.22 -2.28 29.72
CA CYS A 556 12.08 -1.26 29.10
C CYS A 556 12.89 -1.83 27.90
N SER A 557 12.58 -1.33 26.71
CA SER A 557 13.50 -1.23 25.56
C SER A 557 14.78 -0.46 25.94
N SER A 558 15.95 -0.79 25.36
CA SER A 558 17.20 -0.05 25.61
C SER A 558 17.16 1.32 24.94
N MET A 559 17.34 2.38 25.73
CA MET A 559 17.37 3.77 25.26
C MET A 559 18.79 4.23 24.87
N ASP A 560 19.79 3.36 25.03
CA ASP A 560 21.21 3.67 24.79
C ASP A 560 21.48 4.02 23.32
N VAL A 561 20.73 3.43 22.39
CA VAL A 561 20.84 3.69 20.95
C VAL A 561 20.52 5.15 20.58
N PHE A 562 19.75 5.86 21.41
CA PHE A 562 19.44 7.27 21.19
C PHE A 562 20.41 8.22 21.93
N ALA A 563 21.13 7.73 22.93
CA ALA A 563 22.11 8.51 23.67
C ALA A 563 23.38 8.84 22.86
N MET A 564 23.59 8.17 21.72
CA MET A 564 24.71 8.41 20.79
C MET A 564 24.53 9.67 19.91
N ALA A 565 23.36 10.32 19.98
CA ALA A 565 23.00 11.46 19.15
C ALA A 565 23.88 12.70 19.42
N SER A 566 24.39 13.34 18.36
CA SER A 566 25.14 14.61 18.46
C SER A 566 25.06 15.41 17.16
N ASP A 567 25.59 16.65 17.16
CA ASP A 567 25.61 17.52 15.97
C ASP A 567 26.28 16.89 14.74
N THR A 568 27.12 15.87 14.97
CA THR A 568 27.87 15.12 13.96
C THR A 568 27.56 13.62 13.95
N GLY A 569 26.70 13.13 14.85
CA GLY A 569 26.47 11.70 15.08
C GLY A 569 25.00 11.34 15.01
N ILE A 570 24.69 10.25 14.30
CA ILE A 570 23.32 9.74 14.14
C ILE A 570 22.81 9.07 15.42
N SER A 571 21.50 9.16 15.65
CA SER A 571 20.78 8.42 16.70
C SER A 571 20.09 7.19 16.12
N GLY A 572 19.63 6.26 16.98
CA GLY A 572 18.59 5.29 16.59
C GLY A 572 17.34 6.00 16.05
N GLN A 573 16.60 5.35 15.16
CA GLN A 573 15.42 5.92 14.48
C GLN A 573 14.11 5.54 15.18
N GLY A 574 14.11 4.53 16.05
CA GLY A 574 12.99 4.16 16.92
C GLY A 574 11.82 3.47 16.20
N ASN A 575 11.94 3.30 14.88
CA ASN A 575 10.96 2.64 14.03
C ASN A 575 11.68 2.16 12.75
N LEU A 576 11.64 0.86 12.48
CA LEU A 576 12.29 0.19 11.36
C LEU A 576 11.20 -0.42 10.48
N ALA A 577 10.38 0.43 9.84
CA ALA A 577 9.42 -0.03 8.83
C ALA A 577 10.12 -0.35 7.50
N GLY A 578 10.94 -1.40 7.48
CA GLY A 578 11.70 -1.81 6.29
C GLY A 578 13.01 -1.03 6.09
N THR A 579 13.78 -0.91 7.18
CA THR A 579 15.15 -0.36 7.33
C THR A 579 15.30 1.10 7.74
N GLN A 580 14.49 2.06 7.28
CA GLN A 580 14.62 3.49 7.68
C GLN A 580 13.27 4.19 7.77
N ALA A 581 12.76 4.47 8.97
CA ALA A 581 11.53 5.27 9.14
C ALA A 581 11.82 6.78 9.16
N PRO A 582 10.78 7.62 9.00
CA PRO A 582 10.94 9.06 9.10
C PRO A 582 11.29 9.54 10.52
N THR A 583 11.91 10.72 10.58
CA THR A 583 12.69 11.15 11.74
C THR A 583 11.93 11.80 12.89
N TRP A 584 10.61 11.85 12.78
CA TRP A 584 9.73 12.59 13.67
C TRP A 584 8.83 11.69 14.52
N HIS A 585 9.11 10.38 14.55
CA HIS A 585 8.58 9.47 15.56
C HIS A 585 9.47 9.60 16.81
N GLY A 586 8.95 10.21 17.88
CA GLY A 586 9.77 10.57 19.05
C GLY A 586 10.48 9.37 19.69
N ALA A 587 11.75 9.55 20.09
CA ALA A 587 12.44 8.59 20.96
C ALA A 587 13.67 9.20 21.67
N SER A 588 13.52 9.51 22.98
CA SER A 588 14.48 9.34 24.09
C SER A 588 14.56 10.47 25.15
N ALA A 589 15.12 10.13 26.32
CA ALA A 589 14.81 10.64 27.65
C ALA A 589 15.92 11.49 28.30
N ASP A 590 15.74 12.82 28.21
CA ASP A 590 16.38 13.94 28.97
C ASP A 590 17.23 14.88 28.06
N ARG A 591 17.15 16.22 28.15
CA ARG A 591 16.18 17.18 28.74
C ARG A 591 16.00 18.30 27.70
N ASP A 592 14.83 18.70 27.26
CA ASP A 592 13.48 18.28 27.59
C ASP A 592 12.89 17.54 26.37
N GLY A 593 12.91 16.19 26.46
CA GLY A 593 12.41 15.18 25.52
C GLY A 593 12.04 15.64 24.11
N HIS A 594 13.04 16.05 23.30
CA HIS A 594 12.91 16.49 21.91
C HIS A 594 11.86 17.62 21.74
N ARG A 595 12.24 18.90 21.57
CA ARG A 595 11.27 19.97 21.23
C ARG A 595 10.29 19.47 20.16
N ASN A 596 9.02 19.38 20.55
CA ASN A 596 8.03 18.40 20.11
C ASN A 596 8.25 17.86 18.68
N PRO A 597 8.82 16.64 18.47
CA PRO A 597 8.95 16.08 17.13
C PRO A 597 7.60 15.87 16.44
N ALA A 598 6.46 15.93 17.15
CA ALA A 598 5.15 16.00 16.52
C ALA A 598 4.91 17.32 15.74
N ALA A 599 5.72 18.36 15.97
CA ALA A 599 5.75 19.57 15.15
C ALA A 599 6.60 19.38 13.88
N GLN A 600 7.27 18.24 13.73
CA GLN A 600 7.93 17.86 12.48
C GLN A 600 7.03 16.96 11.65
N TRP A 601 6.93 17.27 10.36
CA TRP A 601 6.24 16.43 9.39
C TRP A 601 7.00 16.48 8.06
N GLY A 602 6.88 15.43 7.25
CA GLY A 602 7.52 15.42 5.95
C GLY A 602 7.36 14.12 5.19
N ILE A 603 8.24 13.93 4.21
CA ILE A 603 8.37 12.71 3.42
C ILE A 603 9.84 12.34 3.41
N ARG A 604 10.15 11.10 3.78
CA ARG A 604 11.48 10.49 3.64
C ARG A 604 11.34 9.22 2.80
N SER A 605 12.09 9.15 1.71
CA SER A 605 12.20 7.93 0.89
C SER A 605 13.33 7.03 1.40
N LYS A 606 13.49 5.86 0.80
CA LYS A 606 14.69 5.04 0.94
C LYS A 606 15.22 4.73 -0.45
N GLU A 607 16.54 4.80 -0.63
CA GLU A 607 17.24 4.37 -1.84
C GLU A 607 16.87 2.92 -2.19
N PHE A 608 16.73 2.66 -3.48
CA PHE A 608 16.36 1.33 -3.95
C PHE A 608 17.55 0.36 -3.84
N GLY A 609 17.41 -0.70 -3.05
CA GLY A 609 18.48 -1.67 -2.77
C GLY A 609 19.68 -1.13 -1.96
N GLY A 610 19.62 0.13 -1.54
CA GLY A 610 20.70 0.82 -0.82
C GLY A 610 20.28 1.36 0.55
N TRP A 611 21.09 2.29 1.07
CA TRP A 611 20.92 2.89 2.41
C TRP A 611 20.76 4.42 2.36
N GLY A 612 20.80 5.04 1.19
CA GLY A 612 20.52 6.46 1.04
C GLY A 612 19.05 6.82 1.20
N TYR A 613 18.75 8.12 1.22
CA TYR A 613 17.38 8.63 1.24
C TYR A 613 17.26 10.02 0.61
N ASN A 614 16.05 10.37 0.20
CA ASN A 614 15.63 11.74 -0.10
C ASN A 614 14.65 12.19 0.98
N GLN A 615 14.67 13.47 1.31
CA GLN A 615 13.87 14.03 2.39
C GLN A 615 13.34 15.40 2.05
N LEU A 616 12.06 15.61 2.36
CA LEU A 616 11.43 16.90 2.54
C LEU A 616 10.90 16.97 3.97
N LEU A 617 11.41 17.90 4.77
CA LEU A 617 11.09 18.04 6.18
C LEU A 617 10.60 19.46 6.46
N PHE A 618 9.49 19.55 7.20
CA PHE A 618 8.95 20.76 7.79
C PHE A 618 9.10 20.63 9.30
N ASP A 619 9.63 21.67 9.95
CA ASP A 619 9.73 21.77 11.41
C ASP A 619 9.00 23.04 11.83
N ASP A 620 7.82 22.85 12.42
CA ASP A 620 6.91 23.89 12.88
C ASP A 620 7.14 24.24 14.37
N SER A 621 8.33 23.94 14.92
CA SER A 621 8.70 24.34 16.27
C SER A 621 8.53 25.85 16.47
N ASP A 622 7.96 26.24 17.62
CA ASP A 622 7.66 27.63 17.96
C ASP A 622 8.86 28.57 17.77
N GLY A 623 8.70 29.58 16.91
CA GLY A 623 9.74 30.56 16.60
C GLY A 623 10.96 30.01 15.86
N GLN A 624 10.91 28.75 15.41
CA GLN A 624 12.01 28.01 14.81
C GLN A 624 11.60 27.30 13.51
N GLY A 625 10.68 27.91 12.77
CA GLY A 625 10.22 27.41 11.47
C GLY A 625 11.38 27.09 10.53
N ARG A 626 11.41 25.86 10.03
CA ARG A 626 12.47 25.35 9.15
C ARG A 626 11.90 24.45 8.06
N LEU A 627 12.47 24.57 6.87
CA LEU A 627 12.26 23.63 5.77
C LEU A 627 13.61 23.06 5.33
N GLN A 628 13.67 21.74 5.13
CA GLN A 628 14.84 21.06 4.59
C GLN A 628 14.44 20.19 3.39
N PHE A 629 15.13 20.39 2.27
CA PHE A 629 15.08 19.51 1.10
C PHE A 629 16.46 18.89 0.89
N LYS A 630 16.57 17.58 1.05
CA LYS A 630 17.86 16.89 1.20
C LYS A 630 17.90 15.56 0.44
N THR A 631 19.08 15.21 -0.05
CA THR A 631 19.43 13.84 -0.42
C THR A 631 20.75 13.45 0.25
N THR A 632 20.88 12.18 0.61
CA THR A 632 22.18 11.64 1.08
C THR A 632 23.21 11.63 -0.04
N GLN A 633 22.79 11.63 -1.31
CA GLN A 633 23.70 11.64 -2.44
C GLN A 633 24.50 12.95 -2.49
N ALA A 634 25.82 12.83 -2.34
CA ALA A 634 26.76 13.95 -2.25
C ALA A 634 26.41 14.99 -1.17
N GLY A 635 25.70 14.60 -0.10
CA GLY A 635 25.33 15.51 1.00
C GLY A 635 24.60 16.77 0.52
N SER A 636 23.77 16.65 -0.52
CA SER A 636 23.17 17.81 -1.19
C SER A 636 21.88 18.23 -0.51
N GLU A 637 21.79 19.51 -0.10
CA GLU A 637 20.65 20.03 0.64
C GLU A 637 20.39 21.53 0.43
N LEU A 638 19.12 21.90 0.55
CA LEU A 638 18.59 23.25 0.65
C LEU A 638 17.89 23.39 2.01
N ASN A 639 18.44 24.24 2.88
CA ASN A 639 17.87 24.55 4.20
C ASN A 639 17.36 26.00 4.23
N LEU A 640 16.16 26.20 4.76
CA LEU A 640 15.50 27.51 4.90
C LEU A 640 15.03 27.73 6.34
N GLY A 641 15.08 28.99 6.80
CA GLY A 641 14.55 29.41 8.10
C GLY A 641 15.56 29.23 9.23
N HIS A 642 15.21 28.45 10.25
CA HIS A 642 16.05 28.19 11.41
C HIS A 642 17.04 27.05 11.14
N LEU A 643 18.30 27.38 10.87
CA LEU A 643 19.35 26.42 10.52
C LEU A 643 19.92 25.80 11.79
N ILE A 644 19.89 24.47 11.86
CA ILE A 644 20.42 23.68 12.98
C ILE A 644 21.22 22.50 12.45
N HIS A 645 22.07 21.92 13.29
CA HIS A 645 22.58 20.58 13.05
C HIS A 645 21.43 19.58 13.10
N SER A 646 21.41 18.63 12.16
CA SER A 646 20.40 17.57 12.13
C SER A 646 21.03 16.25 11.75
N ALA A 647 20.93 15.27 12.65
CA ALA A 647 21.40 13.91 12.46
C ALA A 647 20.24 12.95 12.77
N ASP A 648 19.50 12.55 11.74
CA ASP A 648 18.25 11.81 11.85
C ASP A 648 17.26 12.44 12.86
N ASN A 649 16.88 11.75 13.94
CA ASN A 649 15.92 12.23 14.94
C ASN A 649 16.52 13.29 15.88
N TYR A 650 17.82 13.57 15.73
CA TYR A 650 18.53 14.54 16.53
C TYR A 650 18.32 15.95 15.98
N ARG A 651 17.66 16.78 16.79
CA ARG A 651 17.52 18.22 16.59
C ARG A 651 18.65 18.93 17.33
N GLY A 652 19.75 19.19 16.62
CA GLY A 652 21.00 19.67 17.18
C GLY A 652 21.08 21.17 17.41
N SER A 653 22.30 21.64 17.58
CA SER A 653 22.60 23.03 17.92
C SER A 653 22.31 24.01 16.77
N PHE A 654 22.08 25.26 17.15
CA PHE A 654 21.81 26.36 16.23
C PHE A 654 23.03 26.69 15.36
N ARG A 655 22.84 26.70 14.04
CA ARG A 655 23.86 27.05 13.02
C ARG A 655 23.66 28.43 12.43
N GLY A 656 22.44 28.96 12.44
CA GLY A 656 22.13 30.27 11.87
C GLY A 656 20.67 30.45 11.47
N THR A 657 20.36 31.58 10.86
CA THR A 657 19.03 31.84 10.27
C THR A 657 19.18 32.30 8.83
N GLY A 658 18.25 31.90 7.96
CA GLY A 658 18.21 32.32 6.56
C GLY A 658 18.16 31.16 5.58
N LEU A 659 19.19 31.04 4.74
CA LEU A 659 19.27 30.11 3.62
C LEU A 659 20.65 29.44 3.61
N GLU A 660 20.69 28.13 3.40
CA GLU A 660 21.90 27.38 3.09
C GLU A 660 21.63 26.48 1.87
N LEU A 661 22.53 26.54 0.88
CA LEU A 661 22.59 25.60 -0.23
C LEU A 661 23.95 24.89 -0.17
N ARG A 662 23.93 23.57 -0.02
CA ARG A 662 25.14 22.75 0.16
C ARG A 662 25.15 21.56 -0.80
N THR A 663 26.34 21.22 -1.29
CA THR A 663 26.65 19.93 -1.92
C THR A 663 28.14 19.63 -1.75
N ASP A 664 28.50 18.37 -1.55
CA ASP A 664 29.89 17.90 -1.53
C ASP A 664 30.39 17.55 -2.95
N ALA A 665 29.54 17.72 -3.97
CA ALA A 665 29.87 17.57 -5.39
C ALA A 665 29.92 18.94 -6.10
N TYR A 666 29.83 18.94 -7.44
CA TYR A 666 29.85 20.17 -8.23
C TYR A 666 28.48 20.89 -8.20
N GLY A 667 28.48 22.17 -7.85
CA GLY A 667 27.28 23.02 -7.82
C GLY A 667 27.24 24.03 -8.98
N VAL A 668 26.05 24.26 -9.54
CA VAL A 668 25.82 25.22 -10.64
C VAL A 668 24.59 26.07 -10.35
N ILE A 669 24.71 27.40 -10.50
CA ILE A 669 23.59 28.35 -10.53
C ILE A 669 23.56 29.00 -11.91
N ARG A 670 22.44 28.90 -12.62
CA ARG A 670 22.22 29.49 -13.96
C ARG A 670 20.89 30.22 -14.01
N ALA A 671 20.90 31.44 -14.54
CA ALA A 671 19.69 32.20 -14.84
C ALA A 671 19.84 32.90 -16.20
N GLY A 672 19.01 32.50 -17.17
CA GLY A 672 19.10 33.00 -18.55
C GLY A 672 18.81 34.50 -18.71
N ALA A 673 18.16 35.12 -17.72
CA ALA A 673 17.91 36.56 -17.66
C ALA A 673 18.92 37.34 -16.79
N GLY A 674 19.89 36.66 -16.17
CA GLY A 674 20.87 37.26 -15.26
C GLY A 674 20.70 36.86 -13.78
N ILE A 675 21.72 37.14 -12.97
CA ILE A 675 21.78 36.80 -11.54
C ILE A 675 22.15 38.07 -10.75
N LEU A 676 21.45 38.35 -9.65
CA LEU A 676 21.78 39.44 -8.72
C LEU A 676 22.13 38.87 -7.34
N PHE A 677 23.35 39.13 -6.88
CA PHE A 677 23.76 38.93 -5.49
C PHE A 677 23.82 40.30 -4.80
N SER A 678 23.01 40.49 -3.76
CA SER A 678 22.87 41.80 -3.10
C SER A 678 22.77 41.69 -1.59
N SER A 679 23.46 42.56 -0.85
CA SER A 679 23.24 42.76 0.59
C SER A 679 22.28 43.91 0.91
N TYR A 680 21.70 44.55 -0.11
CA TYR A 680 20.65 45.55 0.08
C TYR A 680 19.34 44.87 0.48
N ARG A 681 18.71 45.37 1.55
CA ARG A 681 17.45 44.82 2.06
C ARG A 681 16.28 45.18 1.14
N ALA A 682 15.63 44.18 0.59
CA ALA A 682 14.28 44.31 0.05
C ALA A 682 13.25 44.23 1.20
N GLN A 683 12.25 45.10 1.19
CA GLN A 683 11.13 45.03 2.12
C GLN A 683 10.16 43.93 1.69
N HIS A 684 9.96 42.96 2.57
CA HIS A 684 9.01 41.87 2.36
C HIS A 684 8.02 41.84 3.53
N ARG A 685 6.87 42.50 3.38
CA ARG A 685 5.78 42.56 4.36
C ARG A 685 4.46 42.05 3.74
N ALA A 686 3.48 41.73 4.57
CA ALA A 686 2.19 41.21 4.10
C ALA A 686 1.46 42.19 3.15
N HIS A 687 1.54 43.50 3.40
CA HIS A 687 0.83 44.54 2.63
C HIS A 687 1.71 45.28 1.60
N HIS A 688 3.02 45.01 1.57
CA HIS A 688 3.96 45.62 0.62
C HIS A 688 5.15 44.70 0.40
N ARG A 689 5.41 44.35 -0.87
CA ARG A 689 6.54 43.53 -1.28
C ARG A 689 7.31 44.26 -2.34
N ASP A 690 8.57 44.57 -2.04
CA ASP A 690 9.49 45.10 -3.04
C ASP A 690 9.68 44.03 -4.13
N PRO A 691 9.78 44.42 -5.41
CA PRO A 691 10.05 43.47 -6.48
C PRO A 691 11.33 42.68 -6.23
N ALA A 692 11.34 41.38 -6.58
CA ALA A 692 12.53 40.52 -6.42
C ALA A 692 13.77 41.04 -7.18
N ALA A 693 13.58 41.91 -8.16
CA ALA A 693 14.63 42.53 -8.95
C ALA A 693 14.97 43.98 -8.52
N ASP A 694 14.45 44.50 -7.39
CA ASP A 694 14.83 45.84 -6.96
C ASP A 694 16.33 45.92 -6.65
N ASN A 695 16.99 46.83 -7.35
CA ASN A 695 18.42 47.03 -7.28
C ASN A 695 18.78 48.52 -7.19
N THR A 696 17.94 49.33 -6.53
CA THR A 696 18.15 50.77 -6.33
C THR A 696 19.57 51.15 -5.92
N GLY A 697 20.17 50.40 -4.99
CA GLY A 697 21.56 50.60 -4.55
C GLY A 697 22.60 50.40 -5.66
N LEU A 698 22.46 49.33 -6.45
CA LEU A 698 23.33 49.07 -7.60
C LEU A 698 23.19 50.15 -8.67
N ARG A 699 21.96 50.60 -8.95
CA ARG A 699 21.70 51.69 -9.91
C ARG A 699 22.41 52.98 -9.50
N ALA A 700 22.40 53.31 -8.21
CA ALA A 700 23.12 54.47 -7.69
C ALA A 700 24.65 54.33 -7.90
N MET A 701 25.23 53.16 -7.59
CA MET A 701 26.66 52.90 -7.80
C MET A 701 27.05 52.93 -9.28
N ALA A 702 26.23 52.37 -10.18
CA ALA A 702 26.48 52.42 -11.61
C ALA A 702 26.48 53.86 -12.15
N ARG A 703 25.58 54.72 -11.65
CA ARG A 703 25.58 56.17 -11.97
C ARG A 703 26.84 56.87 -11.47
N GLN A 704 27.33 56.52 -10.28
CA GLN A 704 28.57 57.08 -9.75
C GLN A 704 29.79 56.64 -10.56
N ALA A 705 29.90 55.36 -10.92
CA ALA A 705 30.96 54.84 -11.80
C ALA A 705 30.93 55.52 -13.19
N ALA A 706 29.73 55.75 -13.73
CA ALA A 706 29.53 56.52 -14.96
C ALA A 706 30.10 57.93 -14.88
N HIS A 707 29.92 58.60 -13.74
CA HIS A 707 30.44 59.94 -13.51
C HIS A 707 31.98 59.95 -13.40
N ILE A 708 32.55 59.04 -12.61
CA ILE A 708 34.02 58.90 -12.46
C ILE A 708 34.68 58.64 -13.82
N SER A 709 34.17 57.68 -14.59
CA SER A 709 34.76 57.39 -15.90
C SER A 709 34.73 58.58 -16.85
N LYS A 710 33.63 59.36 -16.84
CA LYS A 710 33.53 60.56 -17.67
C LYS A 710 34.57 61.61 -17.28
N SER A 711 34.70 61.91 -15.98
CA SER A 711 35.65 62.93 -15.52
C SER A 711 37.11 62.54 -15.80
N PHE A 712 37.45 61.26 -15.63
CA PHE A 712 38.80 60.78 -15.90
C PHE A 712 39.11 60.67 -17.41
N ASP A 713 38.14 60.34 -18.26
CA ASP A 713 38.32 60.40 -19.72
C ASP A 713 38.50 61.84 -20.23
N GLU A 714 37.72 62.80 -19.70
CA GLU A 714 37.90 64.22 -20.01
C GLU A 714 39.28 64.72 -19.57
N ALA A 715 39.75 64.33 -18.38
CA ALA A 715 41.10 64.62 -17.92
C ALA A 715 42.18 63.99 -18.81
N ALA A 716 41.99 62.74 -19.24
CA ALA A 716 42.88 62.03 -20.15
C ALA A 716 43.04 62.76 -21.49
N ARG A 717 41.93 63.20 -22.09
CA ARG A 717 41.93 63.97 -23.35
C ARG A 717 42.54 65.36 -23.18
N THR A 718 42.25 66.04 -22.08
CA THR A 718 42.79 67.38 -21.78
C THR A 718 44.31 67.35 -21.68
N HIS A 719 44.84 66.35 -20.98
CA HIS A 719 46.29 66.14 -20.80
C HIS A 719 46.93 65.27 -21.89
N ARG A 720 46.21 65.02 -23.00
CA ARG A 720 46.68 64.31 -24.20
C ARG A 720 47.32 62.94 -23.92
N THR A 721 46.85 62.22 -22.90
CA THR A 721 47.19 60.81 -22.69
C THR A 721 46.19 59.88 -23.39
N VAL A 722 46.33 58.58 -23.21
CA VAL A 722 45.44 57.57 -23.82
C VAL A 722 44.04 57.69 -23.20
N GLY A 723 43.03 57.99 -24.02
CA GLY A 723 41.62 58.07 -23.59
C GLY A 723 41.01 56.72 -23.23
N MET A 724 39.89 56.74 -22.51
CA MET A 724 39.15 55.53 -22.16
C MET A 724 38.31 55.00 -23.34
N ASN A 725 38.21 53.68 -23.47
CA ASN A 725 37.38 53.02 -24.49
C ASN A 725 35.92 52.85 -24.01
N GLN A 726 34.96 52.76 -24.94
CA GLN A 726 33.49 52.89 -24.74
C GLN A 726 32.78 51.75 -23.96
N GLY A 727 33.50 50.98 -23.13
CA GLY A 727 32.95 49.80 -22.45
C GLY A 727 31.86 50.09 -21.41
N LEU A 728 31.86 51.28 -20.81
CA LEU A 728 30.95 51.61 -19.72
C LEU A 728 29.52 51.92 -20.19
N ASP A 729 29.34 52.35 -21.45
CA ASP A 729 28.01 52.73 -21.95
C ASP A 729 27.09 51.52 -22.12
N ALA A 730 27.63 50.34 -22.44
CA ALA A 730 26.88 49.08 -22.47
C ALA A 730 26.38 48.66 -21.07
N MET A 731 27.22 48.84 -20.03
CA MET A 731 26.82 48.58 -18.65
C MET A 731 25.80 49.61 -18.15
N LYS A 732 25.97 50.89 -18.52
CA LYS A 732 24.96 51.93 -18.24
C LYS A 732 23.63 51.58 -18.90
N GLN A 733 23.60 51.13 -20.15
CA GLN A 733 22.35 50.72 -20.83
C GLN A 733 21.70 49.50 -20.16
N ALA A 734 22.49 48.50 -19.75
CA ALA A 734 21.99 47.32 -19.04
C ALA A 734 21.41 47.65 -17.65
N VAL A 735 21.98 48.63 -16.94
CA VAL A 735 21.51 49.07 -15.60
C VAL A 735 20.43 50.15 -15.70
N ALA A 736 20.43 50.99 -16.74
CA ALA A 736 19.44 52.04 -16.97
C ALA A 736 18.15 51.52 -17.60
N GLY A 737 18.21 50.46 -18.43
CA GLY A 737 17.04 49.78 -18.98
C GLY A 737 16.12 49.13 -17.92
N GLN A 738 16.56 49.09 -16.66
CA GLN A 738 15.78 48.60 -15.52
C GLN A 738 14.80 49.66 -14.96
N ALA A 739 14.74 50.86 -15.54
CA ALA A 739 14.09 52.01 -14.94
C ALA A 739 12.59 52.22 -15.26
N GLU A 740 11.99 51.56 -16.24
CA GLU A 740 10.55 51.72 -16.51
C GLU A 740 9.92 50.40 -16.98
N MET A 741 9.25 49.70 -16.08
CA MET A 741 8.24 48.70 -16.45
C MET A 741 6.97 48.95 -15.66
N ALA A 742 6.00 49.63 -16.29
CA ALA A 742 4.62 49.67 -15.83
C ALA A 742 3.92 48.39 -16.32
N GLY A 743 3.62 47.43 -15.43
CA GLY A 743 2.87 46.21 -15.76
C GLY A 743 3.29 44.96 -14.99
N GLN A 744 2.90 43.77 -15.49
CA GLN A 744 3.18 42.43 -14.90
C GLN A 744 4.64 41.95 -15.08
N THR A 745 5.53 42.81 -15.57
CA THR A 745 6.91 42.47 -15.91
C THR A 745 7.86 42.99 -14.84
N LEU A 746 8.67 42.09 -14.29
CA LEU A 746 9.67 42.38 -13.26
C LEU A 746 10.71 43.39 -13.78
N PRO A 747 11.18 44.36 -12.96
CA PRO A 747 12.24 45.32 -13.32
C PRO A 747 13.64 44.67 -13.33
N GLY A 748 13.81 43.61 -14.13
CA GLY A 748 15.08 42.94 -14.38
C GLY A 748 15.83 43.52 -15.58
N SER A 749 17.14 43.28 -15.67
CA SER A 749 17.91 43.62 -16.90
C SER A 749 17.43 42.73 -18.05
N THR A 750 17.15 43.31 -19.22
CA THR A 750 16.88 42.55 -20.46
C THR A 750 18.13 41.84 -21.00
N THR A 751 19.31 42.21 -20.49
CA THR A 751 20.61 41.64 -20.83
C THR A 751 21.02 40.63 -19.75
N PRO A 752 21.48 39.42 -20.10
CA PRO A 752 21.92 38.41 -19.13
C PRO A 752 23.22 38.84 -18.45
N VAL A 753 23.11 39.44 -17.26
CA VAL A 753 24.26 39.94 -16.49
C VAL A 753 24.31 39.31 -15.10
N ILE A 754 25.52 39.05 -14.60
CA ILE A 754 25.75 38.72 -13.19
C ILE A 754 26.13 40.01 -12.48
N GLN A 755 25.28 40.44 -11.55
CA GLN A 755 25.44 41.66 -10.77
C GLN A 755 25.76 41.28 -9.32
N ILE A 756 26.80 41.90 -8.74
CA ILE A 756 27.17 41.76 -7.34
C ILE A 756 27.15 43.15 -6.71
N ALA A 757 26.30 43.36 -5.71
CA ALA A 757 26.12 44.63 -5.03
C ALA A 757 26.28 44.47 -3.51
N ALA A 758 27.32 45.08 -2.94
CA ALA A 758 27.51 45.10 -1.50
C ALA A 758 27.25 46.50 -0.95
N LYS A 759 26.42 46.63 0.09
CA LYS A 759 26.11 47.91 0.73
C LYS A 759 27.30 48.52 1.48
N GLU A 760 28.08 47.69 2.19
CA GLU A 760 29.20 48.15 3.03
C GLU A 760 30.57 47.70 2.50
N GLY A 761 30.74 46.43 2.12
CA GLY A 761 32.00 45.95 1.57
C GLY A 761 31.87 44.64 0.78
N LEU A 762 32.75 44.45 -0.20
CA LEU A 762 32.88 43.23 -1.01
C LEU A 762 34.33 42.75 -0.95
N GLY A 763 34.54 41.52 -0.47
CA GLY A 763 35.86 40.88 -0.46
C GLY A 763 35.95 39.80 -1.54
N VAL A 764 37.05 39.77 -2.27
CA VAL A 764 37.40 38.70 -3.22
C VAL A 764 38.81 38.23 -2.89
N VAL A 765 38.94 36.97 -2.45
CA VAL A 765 40.21 36.40 -1.99
C VAL A 765 40.39 35.03 -2.64
N ALA A 766 41.61 34.71 -3.07
CA ALA A 766 41.95 33.41 -3.63
C ALA A 766 43.27 32.92 -3.01
N GLY A 767 43.35 31.63 -2.67
CA GLY A 767 44.54 31.04 -2.04
C GLY A 767 45.73 30.84 -2.99
N GLN A 768 45.49 30.80 -4.30
CA GLN A 768 46.54 30.63 -5.31
C GLN A 768 46.47 31.69 -6.40
N HIS A 769 45.36 31.76 -7.15
CA HIS A 769 45.26 32.62 -8.32
C HIS A 769 43.90 33.33 -8.38
N LEU A 770 43.94 34.64 -8.66
CA LEU A 770 42.77 35.43 -9.07
C LEU A 770 43.02 35.90 -10.52
N GLN A 771 42.14 35.54 -11.45
CA GLN A 771 42.28 35.87 -12.87
C GLN A 771 41.01 36.60 -13.36
N LEU A 772 41.20 37.74 -14.02
CA LEU A 772 40.15 38.47 -14.73
C LEU A 772 40.49 38.49 -16.22
N ALA A 773 39.60 37.96 -17.05
CA ALA A 773 39.74 37.95 -18.50
C ALA A 773 38.39 38.28 -19.15
N ASN A 774 38.40 39.04 -20.24
CA ASN A 774 37.20 39.41 -20.97
C ASN A 774 37.48 39.69 -22.45
N GLY A 775 36.41 39.81 -23.25
CA GLY A 775 36.50 40.07 -24.68
C GLY A 775 36.54 41.55 -25.08
N SER A 776 36.27 42.49 -24.16
CA SER A 776 36.17 43.93 -24.48
C SER A 776 37.00 44.83 -23.56
N SER A 777 36.54 45.11 -22.34
CA SER A 777 37.16 46.10 -21.45
C SER A 777 36.97 45.77 -19.97
N VAL A 778 38.06 45.68 -19.20
CA VAL A 778 38.01 45.63 -17.72
C VAL A 778 38.13 47.07 -17.21
N SER A 779 37.25 47.47 -16.30
CA SER A 779 37.36 48.76 -15.62
C SER A 779 37.40 48.57 -14.11
N LEU A 780 38.49 49.01 -13.48
CA LEU A 780 38.65 49.05 -12.04
C LEU A 780 38.60 50.52 -11.61
N MET A 781 37.58 50.91 -10.86
CA MET A 781 37.33 52.30 -10.47
C MET A 781 37.19 52.40 -8.95
N ALA A 782 37.83 53.39 -8.36
CA ALA A 782 37.65 53.78 -6.97
C ALA A 782 37.22 55.25 -6.93
N GLY A 783 36.27 55.59 -6.05
CA GLY A 783 35.85 56.98 -5.86
C GLY A 783 36.84 57.83 -5.05
N GLN A 784 37.79 57.18 -4.39
CA GLN A 784 38.86 57.79 -3.58
C GLN A 784 40.16 57.03 -3.90
N ASP A 785 40.73 56.30 -2.95
CA ASP A 785 42.01 55.60 -3.13
C ASP A 785 41.88 54.22 -3.79
N ALA A 786 42.83 53.88 -4.66
CA ALA A 786 43.05 52.53 -5.18
C ALA A 786 44.50 52.12 -4.91
N GLN A 787 44.69 50.97 -4.24
CA GLN A 787 46.01 50.47 -3.88
C GLN A 787 46.29 49.14 -4.58
N HIS A 788 47.48 49.03 -5.18
CA HIS A 788 47.97 47.80 -5.82
C HIS A 788 49.29 47.40 -5.19
N ILE A 789 49.32 46.25 -4.51
CA ILE A 789 50.47 45.77 -3.75
C ILE A 789 50.84 44.38 -4.27
N SER A 790 52.12 44.15 -4.55
CA SER A 790 52.65 42.86 -5.00
C SER A 790 53.90 42.49 -4.18
N GLY A 791 53.95 41.27 -3.66
CA GLY A 791 55.07 40.80 -2.83
C GLY A 791 56.35 40.47 -3.61
N HIS A 792 56.26 40.19 -4.91
CA HIS A 792 57.43 39.86 -5.74
C HIS A 792 57.54 40.75 -6.97
N GLN A 793 56.70 40.55 -7.98
CA GLN A 793 56.82 41.25 -9.26
C GLN A 793 55.48 41.81 -9.70
N PHE A 794 55.45 43.10 -9.98
CA PHE A 794 54.32 43.77 -10.63
C PHE A 794 54.65 43.97 -12.11
N ARG A 795 53.84 43.43 -13.02
CA ARG A 795 54.07 43.50 -14.47
C ARG A 795 52.84 44.09 -15.16
N LEU A 796 53.02 45.17 -15.90
CA LEU A 796 52.00 45.79 -16.74
C LEU A 796 52.41 45.64 -18.22
N ARG A 797 51.51 45.09 -19.06
CA ARG A 797 51.74 44.89 -20.50
C ARG A 797 50.48 45.25 -21.28
N THR A 798 50.66 45.85 -22.45
CA THR A 798 49.60 46.28 -23.39
C THR A 798 50.04 45.93 -24.81
N GLN A 799 49.11 45.80 -25.76
CA GLN A 799 49.43 45.69 -27.18
C GLN A 799 49.54 47.06 -27.88
N GLN A 800 48.74 48.03 -27.45
CA GLN A 800 48.63 49.33 -28.13
C GLN A 800 49.32 50.43 -27.33
N ALA A 801 48.78 50.79 -26.17
CA ALA A 801 49.30 51.89 -25.36
C ALA A 801 49.06 51.68 -23.86
N ILE A 802 49.95 52.22 -23.04
CA ILE A 802 49.76 52.42 -21.60
C ILE A 802 49.65 53.93 -21.40
N GLY A 803 48.52 54.39 -20.85
CA GLY A 803 48.35 55.76 -20.39
C GLY A 803 48.53 55.81 -18.87
N LEU A 804 49.45 56.66 -18.41
CA LEU A 804 49.58 57.01 -16.99
C LEU A 804 49.28 58.51 -16.86
N LEU A 805 48.31 58.84 -16.02
CA LEU A 805 47.93 60.21 -15.70
C LEU A 805 47.75 60.32 -14.20
N ALA A 806 48.45 61.27 -13.59
CA ALA A 806 48.35 61.55 -12.16
C ALA A 806 48.42 63.07 -11.95
N GLY A 807 47.82 63.56 -10.86
CA GLY A 807 47.75 65.00 -10.57
C GLY A 807 46.86 65.83 -11.52
N ALA A 808 45.95 65.20 -12.26
CA ALA A 808 45.21 65.84 -13.36
C ALA A 808 44.26 66.98 -12.93
N ALA A 809 43.73 66.92 -11.71
CA ALA A 809 42.89 67.95 -11.11
C ALA A 809 43.69 68.83 -10.14
N ALA A 810 44.44 68.21 -9.24
CA ALA A 810 45.42 68.82 -8.35
C ALA A 810 46.50 67.79 -8.00
N ALA A 811 47.68 68.24 -7.61
CA ALA A 811 48.69 67.36 -7.02
C ALA A 811 48.23 66.82 -5.66
N GLY A 812 48.71 65.64 -5.28
CA GLY A 812 48.42 65.05 -3.97
C GLY A 812 49.13 65.78 -2.83
N ASP A 813 49.07 65.19 -1.64
CA ASP A 813 49.78 65.70 -0.46
C ASP A 813 51.26 65.94 -0.78
N GLN A 814 51.81 67.05 -0.25
CA GLN A 814 53.18 67.51 -0.54
C GLN A 814 53.45 67.93 -1.99
N GLY A 815 52.40 68.14 -2.81
CA GLY A 815 52.54 68.62 -4.19
C GLY A 815 53.02 67.55 -5.18
N ILE A 816 52.92 66.27 -4.81
CA ILE A 816 53.35 65.15 -5.66
C ILE A 816 52.26 64.82 -6.68
N GLY A 817 52.58 64.95 -7.97
CA GLY A 817 51.72 64.51 -9.07
C GLY A 817 51.95 63.04 -9.44
N LEU A 818 53.19 62.67 -9.76
CA LEU A 818 53.64 61.30 -10.05
C LEU A 818 55.02 61.09 -9.44
N GLN A 819 55.23 59.95 -8.78
CA GLN A 819 56.52 59.57 -8.21
C GLN A 819 56.86 58.12 -8.60
N VAL A 820 58.08 57.90 -9.11
CA VAL A 820 58.62 56.59 -9.46
C VAL A 820 59.99 56.46 -8.81
N ILE A 821 60.14 55.51 -7.89
CA ILE A 821 61.36 55.32 -7.10
C ILE A 821 61.77 53.85 -7.16
N ALA A 822 63.02 53.58 -7.52
CA ALA A 822 63.68 52.30 -7.23
C ALA A 822 64.51 52.47 -5.96
N ALA A 823 64.21 51.70 -4.91
CA ALA A 823 64.97 51.76 -3.65
C ALA A 823 66.38 51.13 -3.77
N GLN A 824 66.52 50.13 -4.65
CA GLN A 824 67.78 49.47 -5.01
C GLN A 824 67.74 49.13 -6.50
N GLY A 825 68.88 49.23 -7.18
CA GLY A 825 68.99 49.01 -8.63
C GLY A 825 68.47 50.18 -9.46
N ASP A 826 68.39 49.96 -10.78
CA ASP A 826 68.19 51.03 -11.76
C ASP A 826 66.71 51.27 -12.09
N VAL A 827 66.34 52.53 -12.36
CA VAL A 827 65.12 52.86 -13.10
C VAL A 827 65.48 52.95 -14.59
N ALA A 828 65.08 51.97 -15.38
CA ALA A 828 65.35 51.92 -16.83
C ALA A 828 64.12 52.35 -17.65
N GLY A 829 64.30 53.38 -18.49
CA GLY A 829 63.31 53.81 -19.49
C GLY A 829 63.90 53.76 -20.90
N GLN A 830 63.23 53.09 -21.84
CA GLN A 830 63.76 52.85 -23.19
C GLN A 830 62.65 52.87 -24.25
N ALA A 831 62.92 53.52 -25.38
CA ALA A 831 62.16 53.38 -26.63
C ALA A 831 63.05 52.64 -27.65
N GLN A 832 62.54 51.57 -28.28
CA GLN A 832 63.35 50.70 -29.15
C GLN A 832 63.33 51.09 -30.63
N ALA A 833 62.18 51.50 -31.15
CA ALA A 833 62.01 51.85 -32.56
C ALA A 833 62.10 53.36 -32.79
N ASP A 834 61.35 54.13 -31.99
CA ASP A 834 61.19 55.57 -32.15
C ASP A 834 61.82 56.37 -30.99
N ALA A 835 61.56 57.68 -30.96
CA ALA A 835 62.16 58.59 -29.99
C ALA A 835 61.59 58.41 -28.57
N LEU A 836 62.48 58.39 -27.57
CA LEU A 836 62.11 58.65 -26.18
C LEU A 836 62.08 60.17 -25.93
N THR A 837 60.92 60.71 -25.56
CA THR A 837 60.74 62.15 -25.33
C THR A 837 60.49 62.42 -23.83
N VAL A 838 61.32 63.28 -23.23
CA VAL A 838 61.14 63.77 -21.84
C VAL A 838 61.04 65.30 -21.90
N GLN A 839 59.92 65.86 -21.44
CA GLN A 839 59.61 67.29 -21.56
C GLN A 839 59.05 67.85 -20.25
N ALA A 840 59.40 69.10 -19.94
CA ALA A 840 58.81 69.88 -18.84
C ALA A 840 58.57 71.31 -19.32
N ARG A 841 57.47 71.95 -18.87
CA ARG A 841 57.15 73.35 -19.24
C ARG A 841 58.12 74.35 -18.60
N ASP A 842 58.46 74.13 -17.33
CA ASP A 842 59.27 75.07 -16.54
C ASP A 842 60.72 74.60 -16.45
N GLN A 843 61.02 73.56 -15.65
CA GLN A 843 62.38 73.07 -15.43
C GLN A 843 62.47 71.54 -15.60
N LEU A 844 63.45 71.09 -16.37
CA LEU A 844 63.91 69.70 -16.38
C LEU A 844 65.23 69.61 -15.62
N THR A 845 65.26 68.82 -14.54
CA THR A 845 66.44 68.64 -13.67
C THR A 845 66.88 67.19 -13.71
N VAL A 846 68.10 66.92 -14.20
CA VAL A 846 68.75 65.61 -14.16
C VAL A 846 70.00 65.76 -13.30
N VAL A 847 70.07 65.07 -12.16
CA VAL A 847 71.12 65.23 -11.16
C VAL A 847 71.69 63.87 -10.78
N SER A 848 73.02 63.77 -10.76
CA SER A 848 73.76 62.68 -10.13
C SER A 848 74.56 63.29 -8.97
N ALA A 849 74.31 62.84 -7.74
CA ALA A 849 74.93 63.42 -6.55
C ALA A 849 76.36 62.91 -6.29
N HIS A 850 76.72 61.74 -6.82
CA HIS A 850 77.99 61.06 -6.53
C HIS A 850 78.82 60.70 -7.77
N ALA A 851 78.19 60.62 -8.94
CA ALA A 851 78.85 60.25 -10.20
C ALA A 851 78.54 61.29 -11.29
N GLY A 852 78.72 60.92 -12.56
CA GLY A 852 78.39 61.77 -13.72
C GLY A 852 76.96 61.57 -14.23
N VAL A 853 76.55 62.45 -15.16
CA VAL A 853 75.40 62.24 -16.05
C VAL A 853 75.97 62.05 -17.45
N ASP A 854 75.75 60.87 -18.04
CA ASP A 854 76.31 60.51 -19.34
C ASP A 854 75.27 60.61 -20.45
N TRP A 855 75.65 61.25 -21.56
CA TRP A 855 74.86 61.33 -22.79
C TRP A 855 75.67 60.72 -23.93
N ALA A 856 75.15 59.67 -24.57
CA ALA A 856 75.81 58.98 -25.68
C ALA A 856 74.83 58.74 -26.83
N ALA A 857 75.27 59.00 -28.07
CA ALA A 857 74.48 58.74 -29.28
C ALA A 857 75.38 58.33 -30.46
N ALA A 858 74.91 57.40 -31.30
CA ALA A 858 75.70 56.86 -32.42
C ALA A 858 76.04 57.88 -33.52
N LYS A 859 75.17 58.87 -33.72
CA LYS A 859 75.29 59.85 -34.82
C LYS A 859 75.52 61.26 -34.31
N LYS A 860 74.66 61.74 -33.40
CA LYS A 860 74.58 63.14 -33.03
C LYS A 860 74.02 63.34 -31.62
N ILE A 861 74.65 64.23 -30.85
CA ILE A 861 74.09 64.85 -29.64
C ILE A 861 73.98 66.35 -29.91
N SER A 862 72.86 66.98 -29.59
CA SER A 862 72.68 68.43 -29.74
C SER A 862 72.00 69.04 -28.52
N LEU A 863 72.60 70.10 -28.00
CA LEU A 863 72.06 70.92 -26.92
C LEU A 863 71.79 72.30 -27.49
N SER A 864 70.52 72.65 -27.68
CA SER A 864 70.12 73.89 -28.35
C SER A 864 69.21 74.73 -27.45
N THR A 865 69.37 76.04 -27.50
CA THR A 865 68.45 77.01 -26.90
C THR A 865 67.56 77.64 -27.97
N ALA A 866 66.37 78.12 -27.59
CA ALA A 866 65.45 78.79 -28.52
C ALA A 866 66.04 80.05 -29.18
N GLY A 867 67.05 80.68 -28.55
CA GLY A 867 67.77 81.85 -29.07
C GLY A 867 68.84 81.54 -30.11
N GLY A 868 68.98 80.29 -30.56
CA GLY A 868 69.89 79.88 -31.64
C GLY A 868 71.29 79.46 -31.21
N ALA A 869 71.63 79.52 -29.91
CA ALA A 869 72.89 78.96 -29.41
C ALA A 869 72.79 77.43 -29.29
N ASN A 870 73.77 76.71 -29.84
CA ASN A 870 73.80 75.25 -29.94
C ASN A 870 75.22 74.68 -29.74
N ILE A 871 75.31 73.56 -29.02
CA ILE A 871 76.48 72.69 -28.98
C ILE A 871 76.07 71.35 -29.61
N THR A 872 76.69 71.02 -30.74
CA THR A 872 76.44 69.77 -31.47
C THR A 872 77.70 68.90 -31.51
N ILE A 873 77.55 67.62 -31.16
CA ILE A 873 78.59 66.59 -31.25
C ILE A 873 78.16 65.61 -32.35
N GLU A 874 78.85 65.57 -33.49
CA GLU A 874 78.47 64.75 -34.66
C GLU A 874 79.71 64.28 -35.43
N GLY A 875 79.76 62.99 -35.79
CA GLY A 875 80.88 62.41 -36.56
C GLY A 875 82.25 62.51 -35.88
N GLY A 876 82.29 62.65 -34.54
CA GLY A 876 83.50 62.87 -33.75
C GLY A 876 83.94 64.33 -33.59
N ASN A 877 83.20 65.29 -34.15
CA ASN A 877 83.50 66.72 -34.04
C ASN A 877 82.55 67.41 -33.06
N ILE A 878 83.05 68.39 -32.30
CA ILE A 878 82.23 69.29 -31.48
C ILE A 878 82.11 70.62 -32.22
N THR A 879 80.90 71.00 -32.59
CA THR A 879 80.57 72.27 -33.25
C THR A 879 79.77 73.14 -32.29
N VAL A 880 80.31 74.31 -31.94
CA VAL A 880 79.63 75.31 -31.11
C VAL A 880 79.17 76.45 -32.00
N GLN A 881 77.86 76.70 -32.04
CA GLN A 881 77.23 77.73 -32.87
C GLN A 881 76.51 78.71 -31.96
N CYS A 882 76.82 80.00 -32.10
CA CYS A 882 76.26 81.07 -31.28
C CYS A 882 75.99 82.26 -32.21
N PRO A 883 74.75 82.78 -32.29
CA PRO A 883 74.45 83.99 -33.07
C PRO A 883 75.07 85.26 -32.45
N GLY A 884 75.44 85.20 -31.17
CA GLY A 884 76.16 86.25 -30.44
C GLY A 884 77.63 85.90 -30.19
N GLU A 885 78.23 86.56 -29.19
CA GLU A 885 79.62 86.34 -28.81
C GLU A 885 79.79 85.01 -28.05
N LEU A 886 80.73 84.16 -28.47
CA LEU A 886 81.12 82.96 -27.74
C LEU A 886 82.22 83.32 -26.73
N THR A 887 81.85 83.49 -25.47
CA THR A 887 82.81 83.80 -24.40
C THR A 887 83.30 82.51 -23.73
N VAL A 888 84.59 82.21 -23.83
CA VAL A 888 85.23 81.05 -23.20
C VAL A 888 86.11 81.55 -22.05
N HIS A 889 85.72 81.25 -20.81
CA HIS A 889 86.49 81.63 -19.62
C HIS A 889 87.47 80.51 -19.23
N ALA A 890 88.77 80.67 -19.54
CA ALA A 890 89.81 79.70 -19.19
C ALA A 890 91.14 80.40 -18.84
N GLY A 891 91.90 79.84 -17.88
CA GLY A 891 93.23 80.35 -17.49
C GLY A 891 94.36 80.03 -18.49
N GLN A 892 94.22 78.97 -19.29
CA GLN A 892 95.06 78.61 -20.45
C GLN A 892 94.21 77.74 -21.41
N ILE A 893 94.39 77.90 -22.72
CA ILE A 893 93.73 77.08 -23.76
C ILE A 893 94.82 76.25 -24.44
N TRP A 894 94.73 74.93 -24.32
CA TRP A 894 95.63 73.96 -24.97
C TRP A 894 94.85 73.17 -26.03
N LEU A 895 95.36 73.13 -27.26
CA LEU A 895 94.80 72.38 -28.39
C LEU A 895 95.76 71.23 -28.75
N ASP A 896 95.60 70.09 -28.08
CA ASP A 896 96.33 68.86 -28.40
C ASP A 896 95.64 68.06 -29.52
N GLY A 897 96.40 67.17 -30.18
CA GLY A 897 95.90 66.28 -31.25
C GLY A 897 94.77 65.34 -30.79
N PRO A 898 93.98 64.76 -31.72
CA PRO A 898 92.74 64.06 -31.38
C PRO A 898 92.98 62.83 -30.50
N ALA A 899 92.37 62.79 -29.32
CA ALA A 899 92.22 61.59 -28.49
C ALA A 899 90.84 60.96 -28.75
N ARG A 900 90.81 59.65 -29.01
CA ARG A 900 89.56 58.88 -29.17
C ARG A 900 89.27 58.10 -27.90
N ILE A 901 88.06 58.26 -27.38
CA ILE A 901 87.44 57.34 -26.41
C ILE A 901 86.27 56.67 -27.13
N THR A 902 86.25 55.34 -27.14
CA THR A 902 85.15 54.55 -27.72
C THR A 902 84.16 54.24 -26.61
N THR A 903 82.97 54.81 -26.65
CA THR A 903 81.85 54.44 -25.78
C THR A 903 81.02 53.36 -26.48
N GLU A 904 80.98 52.15 -25.92
CA GLU A 904 80.11 51.10 -26.44
C GLU A 904 78.65 51.41 -26.12
N LEU A 905 77.81 51.46 -27.17
CA LEU A 905 76.38 51.60 -26.99
C LEU A 905 75.77 50.26 -26.58
N PRO A 906 74.78 50.23 -25.70
CA PRO A 906 74.09 48.99 -25.34
C PRO A 906 73.52 48.33 -26.60
N LEU A 907 73.78 47.02 -26.73
CA LEU A 907 73.29 46.21 -27.85
C LEU A 907 71.77 46.17 -27.82
N MET A 908 71.15 46.85 -28.80
CA MET A 908 69.73 46.65 -29.09
C MET A 908 69.53 45.20 -29.54
N PRO A 909 68.50 44.49 -29.08
CA PRO A 909 68.25 43.13 -29.52
C PRO A 909 68.05 43.10 -31.05
N GLN A 910 68.91 42.36 -31.75
CA GLN A 910 68.80 42.12 -33.19
C GLN A 910 68.19 40.73 -33.41
N THR A 911 66.87 40.65 -33.52
CA THR A 911 66.18 39.45 -33.99
C THR A 911 65.09 39.84 -35.00
N MET A 912 65.18 39.28 -36.21
CA MET A 912 64.04 39.22 -37.12
C MET A 912 62.94 38.37 -36.47
N PRO A 913 61.65 38.69 -36.64
CA PRO A 913 60.59 37.80 -36.20
C PRO A 913 60.68 36.50 -37.02
N GLU A 914 61.19 35.42 -36.41
CA GLU A 914 60.88 34.08 -36.90
C GLU A 914 59.36 33.92 -36.84
N GLN A 915 58.75 33.69 -38.00
CA GLN A 915 57.42 33.10 -38.09
C GLN A 915 57.48 31.67 -37.50
N GLN A 916 57.41 31.55 -36.17
CA GLN A 916 57.06 30.28 -35.55
C GLN A 916 55.55 30.09 -35.66
N ASN A 917 55.19 29.51 -36.78
CA ASN A 917 53.93 28.81 -36.96
C ASN A 917 53.93 27.61 -35.97
N ARG A 918 53.29 27.76 -34.81
CA ARG A 918 52.70 26.65 -34.02
C ARG A 918 51.84 27.19 -32.88
N SER A 919 50.53 27.15 -33.11
CA SER A 919 49.50 27.14 -32.07
C SER A 919 49.65 25.88 -31.19
N PRO A 920 49.55 25.96 -29.85
CA PRO A 920 49.31 24.80 -29.00
C PRO A 920 47.82 24.58 -28.67
N PHE A 921 46.89 25.30 -29.31
CA PHE A 921 45.46 25.09 -29.18
C PHE A 921 44.83 24.87 -30.57
N SER A 922 45.03 23.66 -31.08
CA SER A 922 44.09 23.00 -31.99
C SER A 922 43.67 21.67 -31.38
N THR A 923 42.65 21.74 -30.54
CA THR A 923 41.49 20.83 -30.52
C THR A 923 40.31 21.65 -30.06
#